data_AF-A0A511WYW6-F1
#
_entry.id   AF-A0A511WYW6-F1
#
_cell.length_a   1.000
_cell.length_b   1.000
_cell.length_c   1.000
_cell.angle_alpha   90.00
_cell.angle_beta   90.00
_cell.angle_gamma   90.00
#
_symmetry.space_group_name_H-M   'P 1'
#
loop_
_entity.id
_entity.type
_entity.pdbx_description
1 polymer ?
#
loop_
_entity_poly.entity_id
_entity_poly.type
_entity_poly.pdbx_seq_one_letter_code
_entity_poly.pdbx_strand_id
1 'polypeptide(L)'
;MKKNKRLKSKMARGLASVMLVLLMLQLVLPYVGVTAVSDYSVLKLSNPDASRYTKELFAYLKGLGGDEILFGQQHAIDEGLTLTNDGNRVASEQSEVKNAVGNYPAIFGWDTNSLDGRERPGNAIGDVALSYEERLSNLAASMKKAHELGGIVTLSMHPNNFVTGGNYGDTSGQVVKAILPGGDAHDAFNAWLDQIVDLSHRLVDGNGEAIPMIFRPFHEQTGSWFWWGQSSTTPEDYKAIFRYTVDYLHARGNNNILIGYSPGSGPSGDKDRYFETYPGDKYVDILGIDSYDNKSNAGSDAWINSVAGDLEMLAIEAEARGKVSALTEFGYSAQGMNETGNNLEWWTKVLEGIMNNELYPKAKETSYMLTWANFGFPNNMYVPYRDVNGNLGGDHELLPDFQAFHDDERTVFASEGDVYNQGVQYETYTYPSDMYVVRPTNGVRVTESPTTLSVKVNGGKNPQVTYQVTGADEVDMVPVGEFYEAEYIPAAKDNNGSIDVIYRYYEGEELIDEDTHRYFITVNEIVVKGYPFDETIDGIKSNGTYSDQSGDAPELIISHSDFNGGALKLDVENMDPTVWWQELKLELTDIEDVDLMAVNRVNYDLFVPVTAGEKSLANVVMLPPDWEKKYTQEVNVADYDSVSIDSSDYYRVEVSVDVPKVEGAESLAISLVGKQMTFDDAFYIDNIQLINTFEEVEANPYVVDDFEGYMGENTLLNRAYSTNGDPIVLALSETEKYTGNYGLEFDYTLGSAGYAGRQTSLGTVDWSESNGVSFWLKHEAQGERRLTVQIQMGGVSFESNVELAEAFEGMVDIPFSAFSPAHWEGNQQAIIDSSRIQKVTQFALYMGGETGSGTLYFDDIKATTIPGAPDVPGAKDPGEQVIEPIYYMFDDSLEGFSAPGFNVIDGYLTGEVKLDGKKEINRAFGQSLEGYQYLVARIKYTSQQPELEALKAKLFIKTGDAWSWSDSGEVTLVKDAFVDVIFDLSAVEDLNAVRELGIEFIGASTGEATVYIDHVSIVESLDQLPGVTPDEEDTPPGEDDAEGEGDTPPGEDDAEGEGDTPPGEGDAEEEGNTPPSEGDAEGEGDTPPGEGVVVDESGNALPGTATSNFNIMLVAGLLLLCGGSMIVIERKRRVL
;
A
#
# COMPACT_ATOMS: atom_id res chain seq x y z
N MET A 1 34.06 92.89 31.09
CA MET A 1 32.67 92.49 31.46
C MET A 1 31.64 93.50 30.93
N LYS A 2 31.12 93.30 29.70
CA LYS A 2 29.85 93.92 29.20
C LYS A 2 29.36 93.33 27.85
N LYS A 3 30.11 92.43 27.20
CA LYS A 3 29.66 91.68 26.01
C LYS A 3 28.90 90.36 26.31
N ASN A 4 29.00 89.78 27.52
CA ASN A 4 28.33 88.51 27.85
C ASN A 4 26.88 88.61 28.38
N LYS A 5 26.29 89.82 28.50
CA LYS A 5 24.88 89.99 28.93
C LYS A 5 23.88 90.21 27.79
N ARG A 6 24.32 90.52 26.57
CA ARG A 6 23.42 90.71 25.40
C ARG A 6 23.14 89.44 24.60
N LEU A 7 23.94 88.37 24.74
CA LEU A 7 23.68 87.08 24.09
C LEU A 7 22.64 86.24 24.85
N LYS A 8 22.62 86.31 26.20
CA LYS A 8 21.69 85.54 27.04
C LYS A 8 20.21 85.97 26.94
N SER A 9 19.90 87.21 26.55
CA SER A 9 18.50 87.66 26.43
C SER A 9 17.85 87.39 25.06
N LYS A 10 18.63 87.04 24.03
CA LYS A 10 18.09 86.62 22.72
C LYS A 10 17.80 85.11 22.69
N MET A 11 18.63 84.29 23.33
CA MET A 11 18.37 82.85 23.47
C MET A 11 17.15 82.54 24.37
N ALA A 12 16.94 83.30 25.45
CA ALA A 12 15.80 83.08 26.35
C ALA A 12 14.42 83.41 25.72
N ARG A 13 14.36 84.34 24.75
CA ARG A 13 13.13 84.65 24.01
C ARG A 13 12.85 83.65 22.86
N GLY A 14 13.90 83.07 22.27
CA GLY A 14 13.76 81.99 21.29
C GLY A 14 13.26 80.69 21.93
N LEU A 15 13.79 80.32 23.12
CA LEU A 15 13.36 79.12 23.83
C LEU A 15 11.89 79.20 24.30
N ALA A 16 11.46 80.37 24.79
CA ALA A 16 10.08 80.54 25.28
C ALA A 16 9.03 80.47 24.13
N SER A 17 9.37 80.95 22.93
CA SER A 17 8.48 80.85 21.76
C SER A 17 8.40 79.44 21.19
N VAL A 18 9.50 78.66 21.25
CA VAL A 18 9.50 77.25 20.83
C VAL A 18 8.73 76.39 21.82
N MET A 19 8.85 76.66 23.12
CA MET A 19 8.10 75.92 24.16
C MET A 19 6.59 76.21 24.12
N LEU A 20 6.18 77.44 23.78
CA LEU A 20 4.76 77.79 23.64
C LEU A 20 4.13 77.17 22.38
N VAL A 21 4.89 77.01 21.30
CA VAL A 21 4.46 76.33 20.07
C VAL A 21 4.35 74.81 20.30
N LEU A 22 5.29 74.22 21.05
CA LEU A 22 5.22 72.80 21.45
C LEU A 22 4.05 72.51 22.40
N LEU A 23 3.73 73.43 23.33
CA LEU A 23 2.57 73.27 24.23
C LEU A 23 1.22 73.46 23.52
N MET A 24 1.15 74.34 22.51
CA MET A 24 -0.05 74.48 21.68
C MET A 24 -0.22 73.31 20.70
N LEU A 25 0.86 72.68 20.23
CA LEU A 25 0.78 71.46 19.42
C LEU A 25 0.23 70.26 20.22
N GLN A 26 0.50 70.19 21.53
CA GLN A 26 -0.03 69.14 22.40
C GLN A 26 -1.53 69.30 22.74
N LEU A 27 -2.13 70.47 22.51
CA LEU A 27 -3.55 70.74 22.77
C LEU A 27 -4.46 70.55 21.54
N VAL A 28 -3.89 70.31 20.35
CA VAL A 28 -4.64 70.18 19.09
C VAL A 28 -4.47 68.80 18.42
N LEU A 29 -3.60 67.93 18.95
CA LEU A 29 -3.56 66.53 18.51
C LEU A 29 -4.67 65.74 19.21
N PRO A 30 -5.60 65.10 18.49
CA PRO A 30 -6.49 64.12 19.11
C PRO A 30 -5.61 63.05 19.77
N TYR A 31 -6.01 62.65 20.97
CA TYR A 31 -5.41 61.52 21.69
C TYR A 31 -5.67 60.26 20.85
N VAL A 32 -4.80 59.98 19.88
CA VAL A 32 -4.71 58.66 19.27
C VAL A 32 -4.06 57.81 20.33
N GLY A 33 -4.87 57.04 21.06
CA GLY A 33 -4.35 55.88 21.76
C GLY A 33 -3.69 55.01 20.71
N VAL A 34 -2.36 55.04 20.65
CA VAL A 34 -1.61 54.01 19.95
C VAL A 34 -1.75 52.79 20.83
N THR A 35 -2.81 52.01 20.59
CA THR A 35 -2.70 50.57 20.78
C THR A 35 -1.61 50.13 19.82
N ALA A 36 -0.46 49.71 20.35
CA ALA A 36 0.41 48.85 19.58
C ALA A 36 -0.44 47.63 19.22
N VAL A 37 -0.92 47.58 17.98
CA VAL A 37 -1.35 46.32 17.40
C VAL A 37 -0.05 45.57 17.18
N SER A 38 0.30 44.70 18.12
CA SER A 38 1.21 43.61 17.82
C SER A 38 0.49 42.77 16.77
N ASP A 39 0.94 42.82 15.53
CA ASP A 39 0.58 41.80 14.53
C ASP A 39 1.17 40.48 15.04
N TYR A 40 0.42 39.75 15.87
CA TYR A 40 0.74 38.36 16.16
C TYR A 40 0.39 37.56 14.90
N SER A 41 1.37 36.86 14.32
CA SER A 41 1.06 35.81 13.35
C SER A 41 0.52 34.60 14.12
N VAL A 42 -0.76 34.30 13.91
CA VAL A 42 -1.40 33.11 14.49
C VAL A 42 -0.97 31.88 13.68
N LEU A 43 -0.29 30.93 14.33
CA LEU A 43 0.18 29.69 13.72
C LEU A 43 -0.90 28.60 13.82
N LYS A 44 -1.19 27.92 12.72
CA LYS A 44 -2.15 26.80 12.66
C LYS A 44 -1.44 25.46 12.78
N LEU A 45 -0.86 25.23 13.96
CA LEU A 45 -0.12 24.02 14.33
C LEU A 45 -1.06 22.89 14.78
N SER A 46 -0.69 21.64 14.53
CA SER A 46 -1.38 20.44 15.02
C SER A 46 -1.41 20.38 16.56
N ASN A 47 -0.36 20.88 17.21
CA ASN A 47 -0.29 21.07 18.65
C ASN A 47 -0.41 22.56 19.03
N PRO A 48 -1.54 23.02 19.59
CA PRO A 48 -1.66 24.41 20.05
C PRO A 48 -0.73 24.72 21.24
N ASP A 49 -0.31 23.71 22.00
CA ASP A 49 0.59 23.81 23.15
C ASP A 49 2.07 23.63 22.78
N ALA A 50 2.40 23.66 21.48
CA ALA A 50 3.76 23.53 20.98
C ALA A 50 4.78 24.45 21.70
N SER A 51 5.98 23.95 21.90
CA SER A 51 7.09 24.63 22.54
C SER A 51 7.55 25.84 21.71
N ARG A 52 8.34 26.71 22.33
CA ARG A 52 8.85 27.93 21.68
C ARG A 52 9.62 27.63 20.40
N TYR A 53 10.61 26.73 20.47
CA TYR A 53 11.42 26.37 19.29
C TYR A 53 10.59 25.69 18.20
N THR A 54 9.53 24.97 18.55
CA THR A 54 8.65 24.30 17.58
C THR A 54 7.83 25.32 16.79
N LYS A 55 7.32 26.35 17.49
CA LYS A 55 6.65 27.50 16.87
C LYS A 55 7.60 28.31 15.98
N GLU A 56 8.83 28.54 16.44
CA GLU A 56 9.88 29.21 15.67
C GLU A 56 10.24 28.41 14.41
N LEU A 57 10.44 27.08 14.52
CA LEU A 57 10.71 26.20 13.38
C LEU A 57 9.58 26.26 12.36
N PHE A 58 8.33 26.10 12.79
CA PHE A 58 7.19 26.14 11.89
C PHE A 58 7.08 27.49 11.18
N ALA A 59 7.25 28.59 11.91
CA ALA A 59 7.22 29.93 11.33
C ALA A 59 8.38 30.17 10.35
N TYR A 60 9.56 29.62 10.65
CA TYR A 60 10.72 29.67 9.77
C TYR A 60 10.45 28.90 8.47
N LEU A 61 10.03 27.63 8.56
CA LEU A 61 9.70 26.81 7.39
C LEU A 61 8.62 27.46 6.53
N LYS A 62 7.53 27.92 7.15
CA LYS A 62 6.45 28.62 6.44
C LYS A 62 6.90 29.90 5.73
N GLY A 63 7.96 30.55 6.23
CA GLY A 63 8.50 31.79 5.67
C GLY A 63 9.59 31.60 4.61
N LEU A 64 10.11 30.38 4.41
CA LEU A 64 11.23 30.10 3.52
C LEU A 64 10.85 30.04 2.02
N GLY A 65 9.57 29.96 1.69
CA GLY A 65 9.12 29.79 0.31
C GLY A 65 9.32 31.02 -0.60
N GLY A 66 9.78 30.78 -1.82
CA GLY A 66 9.81 31.74 -2.93
C GLY A 66 11.18 32.00 -3.54
N ASP A 67 12.24 31.91 -2.76
CA ASP A 67 13.62 32.23 -3.16
C ASP A 67 14.68 31.20 -2.65
N GLU A 68 14.38 30.42 -1.61
CA GLU A 68 15.31 29.48 -0.96
C GLU A 68 14.66 28.11 -0.67
N ILE A 69 15.45 27.03 -0.66
CA ILE A 69 15.01 25.68 -0.31
C ILE A 69 16.07 24.98 0.56
N LEU A 70 15.65 24.36 1.67
CA LEU A 70 16.56 23.67 2.57
C LEU A 70 16.90 22.29 2.04
N PHE A 71 18.19 21.96 2.01
CA PHE A 71 18.65 20.62 1.65
C PHE A 71 18.76 19.73 2.89
N GLY A 72 18.17 18.53 2.81
CA GLY A 72 18.20 17.50 3.84
C GLY A 72 18.85 16.20 3.39
N GLN A 73 19.40 15.45 4.35
CA GLN A 73 19.86 14.08 4.12
C GLN A 73 19.46 13.16 5.30
N GLN A 74 18.90 11.99 5.00
CA GLN A 74 18.70 10.90 5.94
C GLN A 74 20.06 10.29 6.37
N HIS A 75 20.22 9.94 7.65
CA HIS A 75 21.45 9.39 8.22
C HIS A 75 22.71 10.23 7.95
N ALA A 76 22.56 11.55 7.91
CA ALA A 76 23.57 12.49 7.45
C ALA A 76 24.92 12.41 8.18
N ILE A 77 24.95 11.91 9.42
CA ILE A 77 26.16 11.85 10.26
C ILE A 77 26.59 10.45 10.67
N ASP A 78 25.79 9.42 10.36
CA ASP A 78 26.08 8.04 10.74
C ASP A 78 26.09 7.05 9.57
N GLU A 79 25.70 7.45 8.36
CA GLU A 79 25.88 6.65 7.15
C GLU A 79 26.58 7.44 6.02
N GLY A 80 27.41 6.73 5.25
CA GLY A 80 28.21 7.29 4.18
C GLY A 80 29.54 6.57 3.99
N LEU A 81 30.00 6.49 2.74
CA LEU A 81 31.19 5.74 2.34
C LEU A 81 32.49 6.41 2.84
N THR A 82 32.45 7.72 3.09
CA THR A 82 33.63 8.48 3.53
C THR A 82 33.77 8.57 5.05
N LEU A 83 32.80 8.04 5.80
CA LEU A 83 32.80 8.09 7.26
C LEU A 83 33.73 7.01 7.84
N THR A 84 34.60 7.41 8.77
CA THR A 84 35.64 6.55 9.37
C THR A 84 35.42 6.25 10.85
N ASN A 85 34.39 6.83 11.46
CA ASN A 85 34.04 6.54 12.85
C ASN A 85 33.54 5.08 12.97
N ASP A 86 34.11 4.33 13.92
CA ASP A 86 33.76 2.94 14.20
C ASP A 86 32.41 2.81 14.93
N GLY A 87 31.79 1.62 14.84
CA GLY A 87 30.61 1.23 15.60
C GLY A 87 29.32 1.92 15.16
N ASN A 88 28.50 2.32 16.13
CA ASN A 88 27.17 2.92 15.91
C ASN A 88 27.21 4.41 15.62
N ARG A 89 28.39 5.04 15.60
CA ARG A 89 28.57 6.45 15.20
C ARG A 89 27.66 7.43 15.98
N VAL A 90 27.39 7.12 17.24
CA VAL A 90 26.59 7.95 18.16
C VAL A 90 27.16 9.36 18.23
N ALA A 91 26.32 10.38 17.99
CA ALA A 91 26.71 11.79 18.01
C ALA A 91 27.96 12.11 17.17
N SER A 92 28.09 11.45 16.01
CA SER A 92 29.18 11.66 15.06
C SER A 92 29.21 13.10 14.53
N GLU A 93 30.41 13.60 14.26
CA GLU A 93 30.65 14.89 13.60
C GLU A 93 31.09 14.72 12.14
N GLN A 94 31.19 13.49 11.65
CA GLN A 94 31.46 13.21 10.24
C GLN A 94 30.14 13.21 9.46
N SER A 95 30.19 13.55 8.17
CA SER A 95 29.02 13.57 7.29
C SER A 95 29.46 13.45 5.84
N GLU A 96 28.73 12.69 5.03
CA GLU A 96 29.04 12.54 3.60
C GLU A 96 28.92 13.88 2.88
N VAL A 97 27.86 14.64 3.13
CA VAL A 97 27.64 15.98 2.57
C VAL A 97 28.77 16.92 2.99
N LYS A 98 29.17 16.91 4.26
CA LYS A 98 30.29 17.74 4.72
C LYS A 98 31.60 17.39 4.03
N ASN A 99 31.87 16.11 3.82
CA ASN A 99 33.07 15.70 3.11
C ASN A 99 33.00 16.06 1.61
N ALA A 100 31.81 16.02 1.00
CA ALA A 100 31.60 16.39 -0.40
C ALA A 100 31.75 17.90 -0.66
N VAL A 101 31.04 18.74 0.10
CA VAL A 101 30.85 20.18 -0.18
C VAL A 101 31.33 21.13 0.93
N GLY A 102 31.68 20.63 2.11
CA GLY A 102 32.23 21.42 3.22
C GLY A 102 31.22 21.89 4.27
N ASN A 103 29.92 21.74 4.00
CA ASN A 103 28.82 22.08 4.90
C ASN A 103 28.00 20.83 5.28
N TYR A 104 27.31 20.84 6.42
CA TYR A 104 26.32 19.81 6.73
C TYR A 104 24.99 20.12 6.02
N PRO A 105 24.09 19.14 5.79
CA PRO A 105 22.74 19.45 5.32
C PRO A 105 22.00 20.30 6.36
N ALA A 106 21.03 21.11 5.94
CA ALA A 106 20.19 21.89 6.87
C ALA A 106 19.21 21.01 7.65
N ILE A 107 18.76 19.91 7.05
CA ILE A 107 17.87 18.93 7.68
C ILE A 107 18.60 17.59 7.84
N PHE A 108 18.53 17.03 9.04
CA PHE A 108 19.11 15.76 9.42
C PHE A 108 18.00 14.77 9.70
N GLY A 109 17.92 13.73 8.88
CA GLY A 109 16.89 12.70 9.00
C GLY A 109 17.38 11.44 9.71
N TRP A 110 16.47 10.82 10.47
CA TRP A 110 16.60 9.48 11.05
C TRP A 110 15.27 8.73 10.92
N ASP A 111 15.29 7.44 11.24
CA ASP A 111 14.09 6.61 11.32
C ASP A 111 13.90 6.01 12.72
N THR A 112 12.65 5.66 13.06
CA THR A 112 12.32 4.84 14.24
C THR A 112 13.03 3.48 14.26
N ASN A 113 13.52 2.96 13.13
CA ASN A 113 14.41 1.81 13.06
C ASN A 113 15.68 1.96 13.93
N SER A 114 16.10 3.19 14.21
CA SER A 114 17.14 3.47 15.21
C SER A 114 16.68 3.10 16.63
N LEU A 115 15.43 3.39 16.99
CA LEU A 115 14.84 2.96 18.26
C LEU A 115 14.60 1.45 18.29
N ASP A 116 14.25 0.85 17.15
CA ASP A 116 14.04 -0.60 17.01
C ASP A 116 15.35 -1.40 16.88
N GLY A 117 16.49 -0.72 16.80
CA GLY A 117 17.82 -1.32 16.85
C GLY A 117 18.27 -1.96 15.54
N ARG A 118 17.81 -1.42 14.43
CA ARG A 118 18.09 -1.89 13.06
C ARG A 118 19.00 -0.97 12.28
N GLU A 119 18.93 0.31 12.60
CA GLU A 119 19.75 1.34 11.97
C GLU A 119 20.66 2.03 13.01
N ARG A 120 21.78 2.57 12.53
CA ARG A 120 22.62 3.43 13.37
C ARG A 120 21.81 4.66 13.79
N PRO A 121 21.94 5.14 15.04
CA PRO A 121 22.94 4.74 16.02
C PRO A 121 22.48 3.64 17.01
N GLY A 122 21.36 2.97 16.74
CA GLY A 122 20.76 1.98 17.65
C GLY A 122 21.00 0.51 17.28
N ASN A 123 21.61 0.22 16.13
CA ASN A 123 21.87 -1.14 15.67
C ASN A 123 22.89 -1.92 16.51
N ALA A 124 22.91 -3.25 16.36
CA ALA A 124 23.86 -4.10 17.06
C ALA A 124 25.29 -3.95 16.50
N ILE A 125 26.31 -4.01 17.37
CA ILE A 125 27.72 -4.08 16.99
C ILE A 125 28.28 -5.45 17.40
N GLY A 126 28.81 -6.20 16.43
CA GLY A 126 29.45 -7.50 16.71
C GLY A 126 28.52 -8.49 17.41
N ASP A 127 27.28 -8.61 16.92
CA ASP A 127 26.20 -9.45 17.47
C ASP A 127 25.75 -9.11 18.89
N VAL A 128 26.20 -7.97 19.43
CA VAL A 128 25.74 -7.46 20.73
C VAL A 128 24.58 -6.50 20.50
N ALA A 129 23.36 -6.98 20.77
CA ALA A 129 22.17 -6.16 20.76
C ALA A 129 22.20 -5.10 21.88
N LEU A 130 21.78 -3.88 21.55
CA LEU A 130 21.62 -2.79 22.52
C LEU A 130 20.29 -2.91 23.26
N SER A 131 20.27 -2.53 24.53
CA SER A 131 19.02 -2.38 25.28
C SER A 131 18.20 -1.21 24.76
N TYR A 132 16.90 -1.19 25.07
CA TYR A 132 16.02 -0.07 24.72
C TYR A 132 16.56 1.29 25.18
N GLU A 133 17.00 1.41 26.44
CA GLU A 133 17.56 2.65 26.98
C GLU A 133 18.83 3.09 26.25
N GLU A 134 19.71 2.15 25.84
CA GLU A 134 20.90 2.46 25.07
C GLU A 134 20.54 3.01 23.67
N ARG A 135 19.59 2.38 22.98
CA ARG A 135 19.12 2.82 21.67
C ARG A 135 18.49 4.22 21.74
N LEU A 136 17.60 4.44 22.71
CA LEU A 136 16.98 5.72 22.98
C LEU A 136 18.02 6.81 23.28
N SER A 137 18.97 6.53 24.18
CA SER A 137 20.04 7.46 24.53
C SER A 137 20.97 7.76 23.37
N ASN A 138 21.27 6.77 22.52
CA ASN A 138 22.10 6.94 21.33
C ASN A 138 21.44 7.86 20.31
N LEU A 139 20.17 7.59 19.96
CA LEU A 139 19.44 8.40 18.99
C LEU A 139 19.27 9.84 19.49
N ALA A 140 18.86 10.02 20.75
CA ALA A 140 18.74 11.34 21.34
C ALA A 140 20.07 12.12 21.36
N ALA A 141 21.20 11.44 21.58
CA ALA A 141 22.51 12.07 21.51
C ALA A 141 22.88 12.52 20.09
N SER A 142 22.59 11.71 19.07
CA SER A 142 22.82 12.07 17.66
C SER A 142 21.94 13.24 17.20
N MET A 143 20.66 13.25 17.57
CA MET A 143 19.76 14.37 17.25
C MET A 143 20.15 15.68 17.96
N LYS A 144 20.62 15.60 19.22
CA LYS A 144 21.20 16.76 19.91
C LYS A 144 22.44 17.27 19.20
N LYS A 145 23.30 16.37 18.70
CA LYS A 145 24.46 16.75 17.90
C LYS A 145 24.06 17.47 16.62
N ALA A 146 23.06 16.97 15.89
CA ALA A 146 22.53 17.68 14.71
C ALA A 146 22.04 19.10 15.05
N HIS A 147 21.29 19.25 16.14
CA HIS A 147 20.85 20.57 16.62
C HIS A 147 22.04 21.49 16.97
N GLU A 148 23.07 20.98 17.65
CA GLU A 148 24.31 21.73 17.93
C GLU A 148 25.04 22.17 16.67
N LEU A 149 24.94 21.41 15.58
CA LEU A 149 25.51 21.73 14.27
C LEU A 149 24.66 22.71 13.45
N GLY A 150 23.55 23.23 14.02
CA GLY A 150 22.62 24.15 13.35
C GLY A 150 21.57 23.46 12.49
N GLY A 151 21.39 22.14 12.66
CA GLY A 151 20.45 21.32 11.90
C GLY A 151 19.03 21.30 12.47
N ILE A 152 18.07 21.11 11.57
CA ILE A 152 16.69 20.72 11.88
C ILE A 152 16.62 19.19 11.88
N VAL A 153 15.95 18.61 12.87
CA VAL A 153 15.80 17.15 12.99
C VAL A 153 14.47 16.71 12.39
N THR A 154 14.50 15.62 11.61
CA THR A 154 13.30 14.91 11.15
C THR A 154 13.42 13.41 11.45
N LEU A 155 12.28 12.78 11.70
CA LEU A 155 12.14 11.36 12.06
C LEU A 155 11.03 10.74 11.21
N SER A 156 11.41 9.88 10.27
CA SER A 156 10.52 8.96 9.56
C SER A 156 10.21 7.74 10.44
N MET A 157 9.33 6.85 9.96
CA MET A 157 9.09 5.59 10.64
C MET A 157 8.98 4.40 9.70
N HIS A 158 9.60 3.30 10.09
CA HIS A 158 9.49 1.99 9.45
C HIS A 158 9.31 0.85 10.47
N PRO A 159 8.24 0.89 11.30
CA PRO A 159 7.98 -0.13 12.30
C PRO A 159 7.78 -1.53 11.70
N ASN A 160 8.08 -2.53 12.52
CA ASN A 160 7.65 -3.90 12.24
C ASN A 160 6.15 -4.04 12.06
N ASN A 161 5.77 -5.08 11.32
CA ASN A 161 4.42 -5.59 11.34
C ASN A 161 4.09 -6.12 12.75
N PHE A 162 3.12 -5.49 13.41
CA PHE A 162 2.71 -5.82 14.78
C PHE A 162 1.94 -7.14 14.91
N VAL A 163 1.46 -7.70 13.80
CA VAL A 163 0.70 -8.95 13.75
C VAL A 163 1.63 -10.13 13.49
N THR A 164 2.50 -10.03 12.49
CA THR A 164 3.37 -11.14 12.07
C THR A 164 4.76 -11.10 12.68
N GLY A 165 5.21 -9.94 13.14
CA GLY A 165 6.59 -9.68 13.54
C GLY A 165 7.57 -9.46 12.38
N GLY A 166 7.07 -9.48 11.13
CA GLY A 166 7.83 -9.15 9.92
C GLY A 166 8.26 -7.69 9.86
N ASN A 167 9.05 -7.33 8.84
CA ASN A 167 9.47 -5.94 8.62
C ASN A 167 8.29 -5.08 8.12
N TYR A 168 8.54 -3.79 7.94
CA TYR A 168 7.53 -2.82 7.46
C TYR A 168 6.89 -3.19 6.10
N GLY A 169 7.57 -4.00 5.28
CA GLY A 169 7.09 -4.46 3.97
C GLY A 169 6.34 -5.79 3.98
N ASP A 170 6.26 -6.47 5.12
CA ASP A 170 5.31 -7.55 5.31
C ASP A 170 3.91 -6.94 5.48
N THR A 171 3.12 -6.92 4.41
CA THR A 171 1.79 -6.28 4.35
C THR A 171 0.65 -7.18 4.82
N SER A 172 0.96 -8.39 5.29
CA SER A 172 -0.06 -9.35 5.70
C SER A 172 -0.64 -9.05 7.09
N GLY A 173 -1.83 -9.58 7.38
CA GLY A 173 -2.43 -9.53 8.72
C GLY A 173 -3.34 -8.33 9.02
N GLN A 174 -3.67 -7.47 8.05
CA GLN A 174 -4.53 -6.28 8.24
C GLN A 174 -4.07 -5.42 9.42
N VAL A 175 -2.78 -5.08 9.44
CA VAL A 175 -2.09 -4.54 10.62
C VAL A 175 -2.76 -3.28 11.17
N VAL A 176 -3.17 -2.33 10.32
CA VAL A 176 -3.85 -1.10 10.77
C VAL A 176 -5.11 -1.40 11.58
N LYS A 177 -5.95 -2.32 11.09
CA LYS A 177 -7.15 -2.77 11.82
C LYS A 177 -6.79 -3.39 13.18
N ALA A 178 -5.70 -4.15 13.24
CA ALA A 178 -5.24 -4.80 14.46
C ALA A 178 -4.64 -3.82 15.49
N ILE A 179 -4.05 -2.70 15.06
CA ILE A 179 -3.43 -1.70 15.96
C ILE A 179 -4.35 -0.54 16.33
N LEU A 180 -5.46 -0.34 15.61
CA LEU A 180 -6.50 0.61 16.01
C LEU A 180 -7.07 0.24 17.40
N PRO A 181 -7.57 1.22 18.18
CA PRO A 181 -8.12 0.96 19.51
C PRO A 181 -9.09 -0.22 19.56
N GLY A 182 -8.73 -1.18 20.42
CA GLY A 182 -9.46 -2.42 20.66
C GLY A 182 -9.30 -3.51 19.60
N GLY A 183 -8.36 -3.37 18.66
CA GLY A 183 -7.76 -4.48 17.93
C GLY A 183 -6.70 -5.22 18.77
N ASP A 184 -6.38 -6.45 18.38
CA ASP A 184 -5.54 -7.37 19.17
C ASP A 184 -4.07 -6.92 19.33
N ALA A 185 -3.57 -6.07 18.43
CA ALA A 185 -2.20 -5.54 18.45
C ALA A 185 -2.12 -4.10 18.99
N HIS A 186 -3.22 -3.55 19.49
CA HIS A 186 -3.30 -2.16 19.94
C HIS A 186 -2.30 -1.82 21.06
N ASP A 187 -2.19 -2.67 22.08
CA ASP A 187 -1.28 -2.45 23.20
C ASP A 187 0.19 -2.50 22.77
N ALA A 188 0.52 -3.35 21.77
CA ALA A 188 1.87 -3.42 21.21
C ALA A 188 2.22 -2.13 20.45
N PHE A 189 1.26 -1.57 19.71
CA PHE A 189 1.43 -0.28 19.05
C PHE A 189 1.57 0.87 20.06
N ASN A 190 0.79 0.90 21.12
CA ASN A 190 0.93 1.89 22.20
C ASN A 190 2.30 1.85 22.87
N ALA A 191 2.78 0.64 23.18
CA ALA A 191 4.12 0.45 23.74
C ALA A 191 5.22 0.91 22.76
N TRP A 192 4.98 0.81 21.45
CA TRP A 192 5.89 1.33 20.44
C TRP A 192 5.83 2.87 20.35
N LEU A 193 4.64 3.47 20.39
CA LEU A 193 4.45 4.94 20.45
C LEU A 193 5.10 5.57 21.69
N ASP A 194 5.08 4.86 22.83
CA ASP A 194 5.77 5.31 24.05
C ASP A 194 7.28 5.52 23.82
N GLN A 195 7.89 4.79 22.87
CA GLN A 195 9.31 5.03 22.52
C GLN A 195 9.55 6.40 21.88
N ILE A 196 8.59 6.89 21.08
CA ILE A 196 8.63 8.21 20.44
C ILE A 196 8.38 9.30 21.49
N VAL A 197 7.47 9.03 22.44
CA VAL A 197 7.22 9.89 23.61
C VAL A 197 8.49 10.07 24.43
N ASP A 198 9.18 8.97 24.75
CA ASP A 198 10.42 9.03 25.52
C ASP A 198 11.54 9.75 24.77
N LEU A 199 11.65 9.57 23.45
CA LEU A 199 12.60 10.31 22.61
C LEU A 199 12.31 11.81 22.65
N SER A 200 11.06 12.22 22.38
CA SER A 200 10.61 13.61 22.40
C SER A 200 10.96 14.31 23.72
N HIS A 201 10.70 13.66 24.86
CA HIS A 201 11.06 14.19 26.18
C HIS A 201 12.56 14.25 26.45
N ARG A 202 13.37 13.42 25.77
CA ARG A 202 14.83 13.41 25.91
C ARG A 202 15.50 14.51 25.09
N LEU A 203 14.87 14.99 24.03
CA LEU A 203 15.36 16.02 23.10
C LEU A 203 15.28 17.42 23.72
N VAL A 204 16.22 17.70 24.63
CA VAL A 204 16.40 18.98 25.30
C VAL A 204 17.84 19.48 25.09
N ASP A 205 17.99 20.75 24.69
CA ASP A 205 19.27 21.41 24.44
C ASP A 205 20.01 21.77 25.75
N GLY A 206 21.22 22.33 25.62
CA GLY A 206 22.01 22.75 26.78
C GLY A 206 21.40 23.88 27.62
N ASN A 207 20.39 24.59 27.10
CA ASN A 207 19.66 25.66 27.78
C ASN A 207 18.39 25.16 28.48
N GLY A 208 18.03 23.89 28.30
CA GLY A 208 16.78 23.32 28.83
C GLY A 208 15.58 23.51 27.91
N GLU A 209 15.78 23.94 26.67
CA GLU A 209 14.71 24.11 25.69
C GLU A 209 14.51 22.81 24.91
N ALA A 210 13.26 22.46 24.63
CA ALA A 210 12.94 21.26 23.86
C ALA A 210 13.31 21.45 22.38
N ILE A 211 14.17 20.58 21.86
CA ILE A 211 14.61 20.56 20.47
C ILE A 211 13.46 20.06 19.60
N PRO A 212 13.01 20.81 18.58
CA PRO A 212 11.94 20.36 17.71
C PRO A 212 12.38 19.22 16.79
N MET A 213 11.43 18.33 16.51
CA MET A 213 11.57 17.25 15.56
C MET A 213 10.36 17.23 14.63
N ILE A 214 10.60 17.11 13.33
CA ILE A 214 9.53 16.79 12.37
C ILE A 214 9.31 15.28 12.44
N PHE A 215 8.11 14.81 12.77
CA PHE A 215 7.75 13.40 12.76
C PHE A 215 6.81 13.11 11.59
N ARG A 216 7.09 12.07 10.82
CA ARG A 216 6.39 11.77 9.56
C ARG A 216 5.79 10.36 9.58
N PRO A 217 4.64 10.17 10.26
CA PRO A 217 4.03 8.86 10.41
C PRO A 217 3.38 8.36 9.12
N PHE A 218 3.47 7.04 8.90
CA PHE A 218 2.78 6.27 7.86
C PHE A 218 2.94 6.81 6.42
N HIS A 219 4.11 7.34 6.08
CA HIS A 219 4.41 7.87 4.74
C HIS A 219 4.23 6.86 3.59
N GLU A 220 4.10 7.39 2.36
CA GLU A 220 3.91 6.61 1.13
C GLU A 220 2.72 5.63 1.13
N GLN A 221 1.70 5.92 1.94
CA GLN A 221 0.52 5.05 2.05
C GLN A 221 -0.25 4.85 0.73
N THR A 222 -0.06 5.73 -0.25
CA THR A 222 -0.61 5.57 -1.62
C THR A 222 0.06 4.43 -2.39
N GLY A 223 1.16 3.88 -1.90
CA GLY A 223 1.77 2.64 -2.36
C GLY A 223 1.27 1.40 -1.60
N SER A 224 1.75 0.23 -2.01
CA SER A 224 1.34 -1.08 -1.46
C SER A 224 2.51 -1.89 -0.91
N TRP A 225 3.67 -1.24 -0.71
CA TRP A 225 4.91 -1.87 -0.20
C TRP A 225 5.07 -1.74 1.31
N PHE A 226 4.17 -1.03 2.00
CA PHE A 226 4.11 -0.97 3.47
C PHE A 226 2.80 -1.53 3.99
N TRP A 227 2.80 -2.10 5.20
CA TRP A 227 1.58 -2.68 5.79
C TRP A 227 0.48 -1.67 6.13
N TRP A 228 0.78 -0.36 6.08
CA TRP A 228 -0.19 0.72 6.18
C TRP A 228 -0.63 1.26 4.80
N GLY A 229 -0.16 0.65 3.72
CA GLY A 229 -0.43 1.05 2.34
C GLY A 229 -1.83 0.66 1.85
N GLN A 230 -2.24 1.28 0.74
CA GLN A 230 -3.60 1.23 0.19
C GLN A 230 -4.13 -0.18 -0.12
N SER A 231 -3.26 -1.17 -0.35
CA SER A 231 -3.68 -2.57 -0.61
C SER A 231 -4.20 -3.29 0.64
N SER A 232 -3.84 -2.81 1.83
CA SER A 232 -4.09 -3.48 3.11
C SER A 232 -4.85 -2.61 4.11
N THR A 233 -5.02 -1.33 3.79
CA THR A 233 -5.58 -0.31 4.67
C THR A 233 -6.57 0.56 3.90
N THR A 234 -7.78 0.72 4.42
CA THR A 234 -8.76 1.64 3.82
C THR A 234 -8.39 3.10 4.10
N PRO A 235 -8.81 4.07 3.27
CA PRO A 235 -8.60 5.49 3.54
C PRO A 235 -9.03 5.95 4.94
N GLU A 236 -10.13 5.39 5.45
CA GLU A 236 -10.71 5.76 6.74
C GLU A 236 -9.96 5.10 7.91
N ASP A 237 -9.48 3.86 7.75
CA ASP A 237 -8.56 3.23 8.71
C ASP A 237 -7.24 4.00 8.81
N TYR A 238 -6.69 4.42 7.66
CA TYR A 238 -5.47 5.24 7.62
C TYR A 238 -5.68 6.57 8.36
N LYS A 239 -6.77 7.28 8.08
CA LYS A 239 -7.12 8.51 8.79
C LYS A 239 -7.23 8.23 10.29
N ALA A 240 -8.00 7.22 10.71
CA ALA A 240 -8.20 6.90 12.11
C ALA A 240 -6.88 6.62 12.85
N ILE A 241 -5.97 5.82 12.27
CA ILE A 241 -4.70 5.50 12.93
C ILE A 241 -3.72 6.68 12.96
N PHE A 242 -3.71 7.51 11.92
CA PHE A 242 -2.92 8.74 11.90
C PHE A 242 -3.40 9.70 12.99
N ARG A 243 -4.72 9.93 13.07
CA ARG A 243 -5.35 10.77 14.10
C ARG A 243 -5.05 10.26 15.50
N TYR A 244 -5.22 8.95 15.71
CA TYR A 244 -4.92 8.31 16.98
C TYR A 244 -3.46 8.51 17.39
N THR A 245 -2.53 8.33 16.46
CA THR A 245 -1.09 8.53 16.70
C THR A 245 -0.78 9.94 17.17
N VAL A 246 -1.29 10.96 16.48
CA VAL A 246 -1.07 12.37 16.85
C VAL A 246 -1.70 12.69 18.21
N ASP A 247 -2.94 12.26 18.44
CA ASP A 247 -3.62 12.46 19.72
C ASP A 247 -2.87 11.77 20.87
N TYR A 248 -2.36 10.56 20.66
CA TYR A 248 -1.60 9.79 21.65
C TYR A 248 -0.33 10.51 22.08
N LEU A 249 0.41 11.07 21.12
CA LEU A 249 1.64 11.84 21.37
C LEU A 249 1.33 13.14 22.12
N HIS A 250 0.32 13.90 21.69
CA HIS A 250 -0.06 15.16 22.33
C HIS A 250 -0.58 14.96 23.75
N ALA A 251 -1.40 13.94 23.98
CA ALA A 251 -1.94 13.60 25.31
C ALA A 251 -0.84 13.26 26.33
N ARG A 252 0.36 12.86 25.86
CA ARG A 252 1.53 12.54 26.70
C ARG A 252 2.51 13.70 26.88
N GLY A 253 2.17 14.89 26.39
CA GLY A 253 2.93 16.12 26.64
C GLY A 253 4.04 16.41 25.62
N ASN A 254 4.02 15.74 24.47
CA ASN A 254 4.98 15.97 23.40
C ASN A 254 4.71 17.32 22.71
N ASN A 255 5.36 18.37 23.19
CA ASN A 255 5.21 19.73 22.68
C ASN A 255 6.32 20.14 21.70
N ASN A 256 7.21 19.24 21.31
CA ASN A 256 8.33 19.50 20.41
C ASN A 256 8.27 18.73 19.09
N ILE A 257 7.08 18.36 18.64
CA ILE A 257 6.87 17.62 17.38
C ILE A 257 6.09 18.49 16.39
N LEU A 258 6.54 18.53 15.14
CA LEU A 258 5.74 18.94 13.98
C LEU A 258 5.35 17.69 13.18
N ILE A 259 4.10 17.60 12.71
CA ILE A 259 3.60 16.42 12.01
C ILE A 259 3.67 16.61 10.49
N GLY A 260 4.41 15.74 9.81
CA GLY A 260 4.45 15.64 8.35
C GLY A 260 3.49 14.57 7.83
N TYR A 261 2.71 14.91 6.82
CA TYR A 261 1.87 13.96 6.05
C TYR A 261 2.39 13.92 4.62
N SER A 262 2.84 12.74 4.17
CA SER A 262 3.54 12.59 2.89
C SER A 262 3.13 11.32 2.14
N PRO A 263 2.03 11.38 1.37
CA PRO A 263 1.73 10.41 0.32
C PRO A 263 2.89 10.24 -0.66
N GLY A 264 2.96 9.07 -1.30
CA GLY A 264 3.87 8.84 -2.43
C GLY A 264 3.34 9.51 -3.70
N SER A 265 4.26 9.89 -4.59
CA SER A 265 3.96 10.48 -5.90
C SER A 265 3.01 9.63 -6.74
N GLY A 266 2.34 10.27 -7.70
CA GLY A 266 1.48 9.62 -8.70
C GLY A 266 1.10 10.62 -9.78
N PRO A 267 -0.14 10.63 -10.30
CA PRO A 267 -0.51 11.62 -11.31
C PRO A 267 -0.29 13.04 -10.78
N SER A 268 0.55 13.80 -11.48
CA SER A 268 1.00 15.13 -11.08
C SER A 268 -0.16 16.05 -10.75
N GLY A 269 -0.14 16.64 -9.55
CA GLY A 269 -1.12 17.64 -9.12
C GLY A 269 -2.52 17.09 -8.84
N ASP A 270 -2.69 15.76 -8.75
CA ASP A 270 -3.95 15.13 -8.38
C ASP A 270 -4.28 15.35 -6.91
N LYS A 271 -5.05 16.43 -6.68
CA LYS A 271 -5.50 16.84 -5.36
C LYS A 271 -6.41 15.80 -4.71
N ASP A 272 -7.32 15.19 -5.46
CA ASP A 272 -8.33 14.30 -4.87
C ASP A 272 -7.66 13.04 -4.33
N ARG A 273 -6.72 12.46 -5.10
CA ARG A 273 -5.86 11.37 -4.63
C ARG A 273 -5.03 11.76 -3.41
N TYR A 274 -4.39 12.93 -3.44
CA TYR A 274 -3.52 13.35 -2.34
C TYR A 274 -4.30 13.52 -1.01
N PHE A 275 -5.52 14.06 -1.08
CA PHE A 275 -6.35 14.32 0.09
C PHE A 275 -7.27 13.17 0.48
N GLU A 276 -7.33 12.08 -0.29
CA GLU A 276 -8.18 10.91 -0.01
C GLU A 276 -7.96 10.36 1.41
N THR A 277 -6.70 10.27 1.86
CA THR A 277 -6.32 9.77 3.19
C THR A 277 -5.87 10.87 4.14
N TYR A 278 -6.07 12.14 3.78
CA TYR A 278 -5.66 13.27 4.61
C TYR A 278 -6.42 13.26 5.95
N PRO A 279 -5.70 13.23 7.08
CA PRO A 279 -6.33 13.08 8.40
C PRO A 279 -7.05 14.35 8.86
N GLY A 280 -6.78 15.50 8.24
CA GLY A 280 -7.43 16.79 8.54
C GLY A 280 -6.45 17.85 9.04
N ASP A 281 -6.84 19.12 8.93
CA ASP A 281 -5.97 20.29 9.19
C ASP A 281 -5.45 20.38 10.63
N LYS A 282 -6.13 19.75 11.61
CA LYS A 282 -5.72 19.73 13.01
C LYS A 282 -4.62 18.69 13.31
N TYR A 283 -4.34 17.80 12.37
CA TYR A 283 -3.39 16.69 12.57
C TYR A 283 -2.08 16.85 11.79
N VAL A 284 -1.99 17.82 10.88
CA VAL A 284 -0.85 17.97 9.97
C VAL A 284 -0.28 19.38 10.06
N ASP A 285 1.03 19.50 10.14
CA ASP A 285 1.76 20.77 10.08
C ASP A 285 2.40 20.98 8.71
N ILE A 286 2.89 19.90 8.10
CA ILE A 286 3.65 19.89 6.85
C ILE A 286 2.97 18.96 5.85
N LEU A 287 2.58 19.51 4.70
CA LEU A 287 2.15 18.76 3.51
C LEU A 287 3.40 18.36 2.73
N GLY A 288 3.68 17.07 2.67
CA GLY A 288 4.85 16.49 2.02
C GLY A 288 4.47 15.61 0.84
N ILE A 289 5.43 15.32 -0.02
CA ILE A 289 5.33 14.26 -1.02
C ILE A 289 6.68 13.58 -1.20
N ASP A 290 6.63 12.29 -1.48
CA ASP A 290 7.83 11.48 -1.73
C ASP A 290 7.88 11.10 -3.22
N SER A 291 8.99 11.44 -3.88
CA SER A 291 9.15 11.21 -5.32
C SER A 291 10.59 10.87 -5.69
N TYR A 292 10.77 9.68 -6.26
CA TYR A 292 12.05 9.20 -6.76
C TYR A 292 12.02 9.10 -8.28
N ASP A 293 13.15 9.44 -8.92
CA ASP A 293 13.30 9.39 -10.38
C ASP A 293 13.62 7.95 -10.85
N ASN A 294 13.80 7.76 -12.16
CA ASN A 294 14.12 6.47 -12.75
C ASN A 294 15.64 6.28 -12.88
N LYS A 295 16.19 5.23 -12.26
CA LYS A 295 17.65 4.96 -12.23
C LYS A 295 18.30 4.90 -13.63
N SER A 296 17.56 4.40 -14.63
CA SER A 296 18.06 4.23 -16.00
C SER A 296 17.88 5.46 -16.89
N ASN A 297 17.01 6.40 -16.52
CA ASN A 297 16.65 7.56 -17.31
C ASN A 297 16.42 8.83 -16.44
N ALA A 298 17.28 9.02 -15.43
CA ALA A 298 17.12 10.10 -14.47
C ALA A 298 17.32 11.47 -15.13
N GLY A 299 16.64 12.49 -14.62
CA GLY A 299 16.70 13.89 -15.02
C GLY A 299 15.89 14.19 -16.27
N SER A 300 14.82 13.43 -16.50
CA SER A 300 13.87 13.68 -17.59
C SER A 300 12.96 14.87 -17.28
N ASP A 301 12.66 15.70 -18.28
CA ASP A 301 11.74 16.83 -18.13
C ASP A 301 10.34 16.38 -17.67
N ALA A 302 9.91 15.18 -18.05
CA ALA A 302 8.62 14.63 -17.66
C ALA A 302 8.53 14.41 -16.15
N TRP A 303 9.52 13.73 -15.56
CA TRP A 303 9.55 13.51 -14.10
C TRP A 303 9.72 14.83 -13.34
N ILE A 304 10.62 15.70 -13.78
CA ILE A 304 10.85 17.02 -13.16
C ILE A 304 9.56 17.86 -13.16
N ASN A 305 8.84 17.92 -14.28
CA ASN A 305 7.58 18.64 -14.35
C ASN A 305 6.49 17.99 -13.50
N SER A 306 6.48 16.66 -13.37
CA SER A 306 5.58 15.96 -12.45
C SER A 306 5.83 16.36 -11.01
N VAL A 307 7.10 16.37 -10.56
CA VAL A 307 7.47 16.83 -9.22
C VAL A 307 7.08 18.29 -9.02
N ALA A 308 7.36 19.16 -10.00
CA ALA A 308 6.99 20.57 -9.89
C ALA A 308 5.47 20.78 -9.81
N GLY A 309 4.68 20.02 -10.56
CA GLY A 309 3.22 20.08 -10.51
C GLY A 309 2.64 19.59 -9.17
N ASP A 310 3.23 18.55 -8.59
CA ASP A 310 2.89 18.12 -7.22
C ASP A 310 3.22 19.22 -6.19
N LEU A 311 4.42 19.80 -6.26
CA LEU A 311 4.85 20.85 -5.34
C LEU A 311 4.03 22.14 -5.47
N GLU A 312 3.59 22.51 -6.68
CA GLU A 312 2.64 23.61 -6.91
C GLU A 312 1.31 23.34 -6.16
N MET A 313 0.76 22.13 -6.32
CA MET A 313 -0.47 21.74 -5.63
C MET A 313 -0.29 21.83 -4.11
N LEU A 314 0.81 21.30 -3.57
CA LEU A 314 1.11 21.39 -2.14
C LEU A 314 1.27 22.84 -1.67
N ALA A 315 1.98 23.68 -2.41
CA ALA A 315 2.17 25.09 -2.06
C ALA A 315 0.83 25.85 -1.98
N ILE A 316 -0.05 25.65 -2.97
CA ILE A 316 -1.39 26.26 -2.99
C ILE A 316 -2.21 25.82 -1.77
N GLU A 317 -2.22 24.52 -1.48
CA GLU A 317 -2.99 23.97 -0.36
C GLU A 317 -2.39 24.32 1.00
N ALA A 318 -1.06 24.36 1.11
CA ALA A 318 -0.36 24.79 2.31
C ALA A 318 -0.65 26.27 2.61
N GLU A 319 -0.59 27.15 1.61
CA GLU A 319 -0.97 28.56 1.75
C GLU A 319 -2.41 28.70 2.26
N ALA A 320 -3.36 28.03 1.61
CA ALA A 320 -4.78 28.08 1.96
C ALA A 320 -5.08 27.61 3.39
N ARG A 321 -4.36 26.58 3.85
CA ARG A 321 -4.54 25.95 5.18
C ARG A 321 -3.63 26.54 6.25
N GLY A 322 -2.72 27.42 5.85
CA GLY A 322 -1.71 28.04 6.70
C GLY A 322 -0.63 27.07 7.19
N LYS A 323 -0.33 26.03 6.41
CA LYS A 323 0.63 24.94 6.64
C LYS A 323 1.95 25.18 5.89
N VAL A 324 2.85 24.21 5.93
CA VAL A 324 4.14 24.18 5.21
C VAL A 324 4.05 23.17 4.07
N SER A 325 4.68 23.43 2.92
CA SER A 325 4.87 22.44 1.84
C SER A 325 6.34 21.97 1.80
N ALA A 326 6.55 20.69 1.50
CA ALA A 326 7.88 20.08 1.46
C ALA A 326 7.97 18.95 0.42
N LEU A 327 9.16 18.76 -0.14
CA LEU A 327 9.55 17.53 -0.83
C LEU A 327 10.19 16.61 0.21
N THR A 328 9.34 15.85 0.91
CA THR A 328 9.72 15.10 2.12
C THR A 328 10.73 14.00 1.83
N GLU A 329 10.68 13.43 0.63
CA GLU A 329 11.73 12.57 0.09
C GLU A 329 11.91 12.79 -1.41
N PHE A 330 13.18 12.81 -1.85
CA PHE A 330 13.52 12.72 -3.26
C PHE A 330 14.88 12.05 -3.49
N GLY A 331 15.09 11.54 -4.70
CA GLY A 331 16.38 10.98 -5.06
C GLY A 331 16.48 10.56 -6.51
N TYR A 332 17.71 10.26 -6.91
CA TYR A 332 18.05 9.81 -8.27
C TYR A 332 17.25 8.57 -8.69
N SER A 333 16.95 7.69 -7.74
CA SER A 333 15.92 6.65 -7.85
C SER A 333 15.63 6.05 -6.48
N ALA A 334 14.60 5.21 -6.39
CA ALA A 334 14.32 4.43 -5.18
C ALA A 334 15.48 3.47 -4.80
N GLN A 335 16.38 3.14 -5.75
CA GLN A 335 17.59 2.36 -5.52
C GLN A 335 18.86 3.22 -5.59
N GLY A 336 18.75 4.53 -5.33
CA GLY A 336 19.86 5.47 -5.38
C GLY A 336 20.43 5.70 -6.78
N MET A 337 21.60 6.32 -6.85
CA MET A 337 22.35 6.57 -8.08
C MET A 337 23.15 5.35 -8.54
N ASN A 338 23.63 5.38 -9.80
CA ASN A 338 24.54 4.38 -10.33
C ASN A 338 25.97 4.65 -9.85
N GLU A 339 26.83 3.63 -9.80
CA GLU A 339 28.27 3.83 -9.54
C GLU A 339 28.93 4.69 -10.63
N THR A 340 28.51 4.49 -11.88
CA THR A 340 28.93 5.26 -13.07
C THR A 340 27.81 5.31 -14.12
N GLY A 341 27.88 6.22 -15.08
CA GLY A 341 26.90 6.34 -16.18
C GLY A 341 25.63 7.12 -15.82
N ASN A 342 25.70 8.00 -14.82
CA ASN A 342 24.60 8.84 -14.38
C ASN A 342 24.37 10.04 -15.31
N ASN A 343 23.19 10.67 -15.18
CA ASN A 343 22.95 12.00 -15.71
C ASN A 343 23.74 13.04 -14.89
N LEU A 344 24.84 13.53 -15.47
CA LEU A 344 25.81 14.40 -14.79
C LEU A 344 25.31 15.83 -14.47
N GLU A 345 24.05 16.14 -14.75
CA GLU A 345 23.40 17.43 -14.46
C GLU A 345 22.14 17.25 -13.60
N TRP A 346 21.96 16.09 -12.98
CA TRP A 346 20.71 15.73 -12.31
C TRP A 346 20.34 16.70 -11.20
N TRP A 347 21.25 17.01 -10.26
CA TRP A 347 20.97 17.87 -9.11
C TRP A 347 20.58 19.28 -9.51
N THR A 348 21.35 19.89 -10.42
CA THR A 348 21.06 21.24 -10.91
C THR A 348 19.80 21.30 -11.76
N LYS A 349 19.48 20.24 -12.53
CA LYS A 349 18.21 20.13 -13.26
C LYS A 349 17.00 20.03 -12.35
N VAL A 350 17.07 19.21 -11.30
CA VAL A 350 15.97 19.10 -10.31
C VAL A 350 15.75 20.46 -9.64
N LEU A 351 16.82 21.11 -9.17
CA LEU A 351 16.71 22.43 -8.55
C LEU A 351 16.09 23.47 -9.50
N GLU A 352 16.58 23.54 -10.74
CA GLU A 352 16.08 24.50 -11.71
C GLU A 352 14.62 24.22 -12.09
N GLY A 353 14.28 22.94 -12.25
CA GLY A 353 12.93 22.47 -12.54
C GLY A 353 11.92 22.69 -11.43
N ILE A 354 12.36 22.96 -10.20
CA ILE A 354 11.51 23.38 -9.08
C ILE A 354 11.49 24.91 -8.96
N MET A 355 12.67 25.54 -8.93
CA MET A 355 12.81 26.95 -8.58
C MET A 355 12.39 27.91 -9.70
N ASN A 356 12.50 27.49 -10.96
CA ASN A 356 12.24 28.31 -12.15
C ASN A 356 11.28 27.61 -13.14
N ASN A 357 10.40 26.71 -12.66
CA ASN A 357 9.44 26.05 -13.53
C ASN A 357 8.44 27.05 -14.14
N GLU A 358 8.32 27.07 -15.47
CA GLU A 358 7.38 27.97 -16.15
C GLU A 358 5.92 27.49 -16.08
N LEU A 359 5.70 26.17 -16.02
CA LEU A 359 4.36 25.56 -15.94
C LEU A 359 3.83 25.62 -14.51
N TYR A 360 4.72 25.48 -13.54
CA TYR A 360 4.42 25.33 -12.12
C TYR A 360 5.21 26.34 -11.26
N PRO A 361 4.92 27.66 -11.38
CA PRO A 361 5.70 28.72 -10.75
C PRO A 361 5.65 28.75 -9.22
N LYS A 362 4.68 28.08 -8.57
CA LYS A 362 4.59 27.99 -7.10
C LYS A 362 5.34 26.79 -6.53
N ALA A 363 5.87 25.87 -7.36
CA ALA A 363 6.70 24.76 -6.88
C ALA A 363 7.87 25.24 -6.00
N LYS A 364 8.44 26.40 -6.30
CA LYS A 364 9.50 27.07 -5.55
C LYS A 364 9.12 27.56 -4.13
N GLU A 365 7.83 27.50 -3.77
CA GLU A 365 7.37 27.82 -2.40
C GLU A 365 7.60 26.64 -1.43
N THR A 366 8.09 25.51 -1.93
CA THR A 366 8.52 24.35 -1.15
C THR A 366 9.64 24.71 -0.19
N SER A 367 9.46 24.40 1.10
CA SER A 367 10.37 24.85 2.16
C SER A 367 11.66 24.03 2.25
N TYR A 368 11.57 22.72 2.00
CA TYR A 368 12.73 21.84 2.03
C TYR A 368 12.60 20.65 1.08
N MET A 369 13.75 20.06 0.76
CA MET A 369 13.89 18.82 0.02
C MET A 369 14.89 17.91 0.74
N LEU A 370 14.47 16.68 1.08
CA LEU A 370 15.32 15.72 1.79
C LEU A 370 15.62 14.51 0.91
N THR A 371 16.89 14.15 0.78
CA THR A 371 17.31 12.92 0.08
C THR A 371 17.65 11.79 1.06
N TRP A 372 17.72 10.57 0.56
CA TRP A 372 17.85 9.37 1.39
C TRP A 372 19.29 9.05 1.82
N ALA A 373 19.45 7.94 2.55
CA ALA A 373 20.66 7.58 3.27
C ALA A 373 21.71 6.88 2.41
N ASN A 374 22.99 7.21 2.62
CA ASN A 374 24.11 6.54 1.95
C ASN A 374 24.54 5.25 2.68
N PHE A 375 23.66 4.24 2.74
CA PHE A 375 24.03 2.92 3.30
C PHE A 375 25.08 2.17 2.45
N GLY A 376 25.12 2.43 1.13
CA GLY A 376 26.11 1.88 0.21
C GLY A 376 25.52 1.33 -1.11
N PHE A 377 26.41 1.08 -2.07
CA PHE A 377 26.06 0.40 -3.32
C PHE A 377 25.67 -1.06 -3.07
N PRO A 378 24.85 -1.68 -3.96
CA PRO A 378 24.37 -1.16 -5.25
C PRO A 378 23.13 -0.26 -5.19
N ASN A 379 22.43 -0.20 -4.06
CA ASN A 379 21.05 0.30 -4.02
C ASN A 379 20.78 1.47 -3.06
N ASN A 380 21.76 1.94 -2.28
CA ASN A 380 21.53 2.95 -1.24
C ASN A 380 22.63 4.02 -1.23
N MET A 381 22.78 4.70 -2.36
CA MET A 381 23.69 5.84 -2.51
C MET A 381 22.91 7.00 -3.11
N TYR A 382 22.80 8.11 -2.38
CA TYR A 382 21.96 9.24 -2.78
C TYR A 382 22.76 10.54 -2.88
N VAL A 383 23.71 10.79 -1.97
CA VAL A 383 24.63 11.93 -2.04
C VAL A 383 25.97 11.49 -2.63
N PRO A 384 26.51 12.16 -3.67
CA PRO A 384 27.81 11.80 -4.24
C PRO A 384 28.95 12.09 -3.27
N TYR A 385 29.92 11.17 -3.21
CA TYR A 385 31.05 11.26 -2.29
C TYR A 385 32.27 11.95 -2.92
N ARG A 386 33.05 12.61 -2.06
CA ARG A 386 34.45 12.98 -2.31
C ARG A 386 35.34 11.92 -1.67
N ASP A 387 36.31 11.37 -2.39
CA ASP A 387 37.22 10.34 -1.87
C ASP A 387 38.30 10.94 -0.96
N VAL A 388 37.88 11.49 0.18
CA VAL A 388 38.74 12.14 1.18
C VAL A 388 39.69 11.15 1.87
N ASN A 389 39.38 9.86 1.81
CA ASN A 389 40.16 8.78 2.42
C ASN A 389 41.12 8.09 1.43
N GLY A 390 40.94 8.31 0.13
CA GLY A 390 41.78 7.76 -0.95
C GLY A 390 41.61 6.26 -1.17
N ASN A 391 40.45 5.71 -0.83
CA ASN A 391 40.17 4.27 -0.85
C ASN A 391 38.92 3.89 -1.67
N LEU A 392 38.27 4.86 -2.33
CA LEU A 392 37.07 4.64 -3.14
C LEU A 392 37.36 4.65 -4.66
N GLY A 393 38.60 4.93 -5.06
CA GLY A 393 39.01 4.92 -6.46
C GLY A 393 38.81 6.26 -7.18
N GLY A 394 38.66 7.35 -6.43
CA GLY A 394 38.40 8.69 -6.94
C GLY A 394 37.04 9.24 -6.50
N ASP A 395 36.81 10.53 -6.76
CA ASP A 395 35.53 11.19 -6.47
C ASP A 395 34.40 10.60 -7.34
N HIS A 396 33.17 10.54 -6.79
CA HIS A 396 32.00 10.11 -7.55
C HIS A 396 31.72 11.08 -8.73
N GLU A 397 31.26 10.57 -9.87
CA GLU A 397 31.09 11.39 -11.09
C GLU A 397 30.02 12.49 -10.98
N LEU A 398 29.03 12.32 -10.10
CA LEU A 398 28.02 13.36 -9.80
C LEU A 398 28.50 14.42 -8.80
N LEU A 399 29.68 14.28 -8.20
CA LEU A 399 30.18 15.25 -7.22
C LEU A 399 30.23 16.69 -7.77
N PRO A 400 30.74 16.97 -8.99
CA PRO A 400 30.78 18.33 -9.51
C PRO A 400 29.40 19.00 -9.62
N ASP A 401 28.37 18.24 -9.98
CA ASP A 401 26.99 18.74 -10.12
C ASP A 401 26.34 18.99 -8.75
N PHE A 402 26.58 18.10 -7.78
CA PHE A 402 26.15 18.33 -6.40
C PHE A 402 26.87 19.53 -5.76
N GLN A 403 28.13 19.78 -6.10
CA GLN A 403 28.83 21.01 -5.71
C GLN A 403 28.19 22.25 -6.33
N ALA A 404 27.78 22.17 -7.61
CA ALA A 404 27.08 23.28 -8.26
C ALA A 404 25.68 23.53 -7.64
N PHE A 405 24.97 22.47 -7.27
CA PHE A 405 23.73 22.54 -6.49
C PHE A 405 23.96 23.23 -5.14
N HIS A 406 24.99 22.83 -4.39
CA HIS A 406 25.35 23.46 -3.11
C HIS A 406 25.75 24.93 -3.24
N ASP A 407 26.49 25.28 -4.29
CA ASP A 407 26.97 26.65 -4.52
C ASP A 407 25.87 27.60 -5.05
N ASP A 408 24.69 27.08 -5.39
CA ASP A 408 23.53 27.88 -5.79
C ASP A 408 22.94 28.63 -4.58
N GLU A 409 22.79 29.95 -4.70
CA GLU A 409 22.31 30.83 -3.62
C GLU A 409 20.89 30.47 -3.14
N ARG A 410 20.13 29.71 -3.94
CA ARG A 410 18.78 29.24 -3.59
C ARG A 410 18.79 28.03 -2.66
N THR A 411 19.90 27.30 -2.54
CA THR A 411 19.96 26.13 -1.65
C THR A 411 20.51 26.52 -0.29
N VAL A 412 19.86 26.03 0.77
CA VAL A 412 20.24 26.31 2.16
C VAL A 412 20.75 25.04 2.81
N PHE A 413 22.02 25.07 3.22
CA PHE A 413 22.69 24.05 4.02
C PHE A 413 22.80 24.53 5.48
N ALA A 414 23.19 23.64 6.40
CA ALA A 414 23.37 24.03 7.79
C ALA A 414 24.42 25.16 7.86
N SER A 415 24.00 26.23 8.51
CA SER A 415 24.82 27.36 8.90
C SER A 415 24.42 27.75 10.31
N GLU A 416 25.23 28.54 11.01
CA GLU A 416 24.86 29.10 12.33
C GLU A 416 23.68 30.09 12.26
N GLY A 417 22.85 30.04 11.21
CA GLY A 417 21.68 30.87 11.05
C GLY A 417 20.71 30.72 12.22
N ASP A 418 20.16 31.85 12.67
CA ASP A 418 19.21 31.86 13.77
C ASP A 418 17.86 31.29 13.28
N VAL A 419 17.65 29.97 13.29
CA VAL A 419 16.30 29.36 13.18
C VAL A 419 15.55 29.55 14.50
N TYR A 420 16.28 29.31 15.59
CA TYR A 420 15.78 29.33 16.96
C TYR A 420 16.20 30.60 17.69
N ASN A 421 15.53 30.92 18.80
CA ASN A 421 15.80 32.09 19.65
C ASN A 421 15.60 33.44 18.95
N GLN A 422 14.59 33.56 18.08
CA GLN A 422 14.26 34.82 17.40
C GLN A 422 13.78 35.92 18.34
N GLY A 423 13.35 35.57 19.55
CA GLY A 423 12.72 36.49 20.49
C GLY A 423 11.34 36.97 20.05
N VAL A 424 10.77 36.32 19.02
CA VAL A 424 9.41 36.53 18.53
C VAL A 424 8.46 35.67 19.37
N GLN A 425 7.28 36.20 19.68
CA GLN A 425 6.22 35.46 20.35
C GLN A 425 5.14 35.11 19.32
N TYR A 426 4.81 33.83 19.22
CA TYR A 426 3.77 33.32 18.33
C TYR A 426 2.56 32.89 19.12
N GLU A 427 1.38 33.26 18.63
CA GLU A 427 0.11 32.72 19.11
C GLU A 427 -0.28 31.51 18.25
N THR A 428 -0.97 30.53 18.83
CA THR A 428 -1.47 29.35 18.13
C THR A 428 -2.97 29.41 17.97
N TYR A 429 -3.46 28.89 16.85
CA TYR A 429 -4.87 28.67 16.61
C TYR A 429 -5.35 27.47 17.43
N THR A 430 -6.41 27.64 18.21
CA THR A 430 -7.10 26.53 18.86
C THR A 430 -8.21 26.03 17.95
N TYR A 431 -8.16 24.76 17.57
CA TYR A 431 -9.22 24.13 16.79
C TYR A 431 -10.50 23.99 17.62
N PRO A 432 -11.69 24.11 16.99
CA PRO A 432 -12.94 23.74 17.64
C PRO A 432 -12.91 22.31 18.19
N SER A 433 -13.68 22.06 19.25
CA SER A 433 -13.91 20.70 19.72
C SER A 433 -14.65 19.90 18.65
N ASP A 434 -14.34 18.63 18.52
CA ASP A 434 -14.90 17.73 17.52
C ASP A 434 -14.84 16.27 17.99
N MET A 435 -15.32 15.37 17.13
CA MET A 435 -15.15 13.93 17.32
C MET A 435 -14.62 13.25 16.07
N TYR A 436 -14.18 12.01 16.22
CA TYR A 436 -14.04 11.08 15.10
C TYR A 436 -14.33 9.67 15.57
N VAL A 437 -14.86 8.86 14.67
CA VAL A 437 -15.11 7.44 14.93
C VAL A 437 -13.80 6.68 14.77
N VAL A 438 -13.52 5.83 15.75
CA VAL A 438 -12.29 5.06 15.85
C VAL A 438 -12.49 3.65 15.31
N ARG A 439 -13.63 3.04 15.64
CA ARG A 439 -14.06 1.73 15.12
C ARG A 439 -15.58 1.56 15.23
N PRO A 440 -16.21 0.82 14.31
CA PRO A 440 -15.72 0.58 12.96
C PRO A 440 -15.54 1.90 12.19
N THR A 441 -14.53 1.99 11.32
CA THR A 441 -14.32 3.15 10.44
C THR A 441 -15.31 3.15 9.29
N ASN A 442 -15.47 4.28 8.59
CA ASN A 442 -16.52 4.43 7.59
C ASN A 442 -16.35 3.46 6.39
N GLY A 443 -17.45 2.84 6.00
CA GLY A 443 -17.56 1.92 4.87
C GLY A 443 -16.99 0.52 5.14
N VAL A 444 -16.68 0.12 6.36
CA VAL A 444 -16.22 -1.26 6.60
C VAL A 444 -17.37 -2.27 6.58
N ARG A 445 -17.02 -3.54 6.38
CA ARG A 445 -17.93 -4.67 6.60
C ARG A 445 -18.00 -5.00 8.09
N VAL A 446 -19.21 -5.05 8.64
CA VAL A 446 -19.51 -5.52 9.99
C VAL A 446 -19.87 -7.00 9.89
N THR A 447 -18.96 -7.85 10.34
CA THR A 447 -19.06 -9.31 10.25
C THR A 447 -19.44 -9.99 11.57
N GLU A 448 -19.53 -9.21 12.65
CA GLU A 448 -19.73 -9.69 14.02
C GLU A 448 -20.97 -9.04 14.64
N SER A 449 -21.64 -9.79 15.52
CA SER A 449 -22.77 -9.31 16.31
C SER A 449 -22.70 -9.89 17.74
N PRO A 450 -22.70 -9.06 18.79
CA PRO A 450 -22.65 -7.60 18.75
C PRO A 450 -21.32 -7.07 18.21
N THR A 451 -21.32 -5.85 17.68
CA THR A 451 -20.11 -5.09 17.34
C THR A 451 -19.96 -3.86 18.23
N THR A 452 -18.73 -3.42 18.49
CA THR A 452 -18.47 -2.23 19.32
C THR A 452 -18.31 -0.98 18.45
N LEU A 453 -19.15 0.01 18.68
CA LEU A 453 -18.98 1.37 18.14
C LEU A 453 -18.13 2.17 19.12
N SER A 454 -17.10 2.87 18.65
CA SER A 454 -16.16 3.63 19.49
C SER A 454 -15.82 4.97 18.85
N VAL A 455 -15.96 6.04 19.62
CA VAL A 455 -15.75 7.43 19.19
C VAL A 455 -14.79 8.13 20.14
N LYS A 456 -13.91 8.98 19.59
CA LYS A 456 -13.04 9.86 20.37
C LYS A 456 -13.48 11.32 20.22
N VAL A 457 -13.56 12.04 21.34
CA VAL A 457 -13.87 13.48 21.39
C VAL A 457 -12.59 14.26 21.73
N ASN A 458 -12.33 15.34 21.00
CA ASN A 458 -11.18 16.21 21.24
C ASN A 458 -11.62 17.58 21.77
N GLY A 459 -10.92 18.08 22.80
CA GLY A 459 -11.13 19.44 23.34
C GLY A 459 -12.45 19.66 24.11
N GLY A 460 -13.27 18.62 24.26
CA GLY A 460 -14.62 18.72 24.83
C GLY A 460 -14.70 18.97 26.33
N LYS A 461 -15.76 19.67 26.77
CA LYS A 461 -16.06 19.94 28.18
C LYS A 461 -17.31 19.18 28.63
N ASN A 462 -17.09 18.05 29.29
CA ASN A 462 -18.13 17.08 29.68
C ASN A 462 -18.94 16.59 28.45
N PRO A 463 -18.28 15.87 27.52
CA PRO A 463 -18.95 15.41 26.31
C PRO A 463 -20.06 14.40 26.60
N GLN A 464 -21.17 14.51 25.87
CA GLN A 464 -22.13 13.44 25.65
C GLN A 464 -22.04 13.01 24.20
N VAL A 465 -21.89 11.72 23.96
CA VAL A 465 -21.81 11.15 22.60
C VAL A 465 -22.95 10.17 22.43
N THR A 466 -23.60 10.22 21.28
CA THR A 466 -24.70 9.32 20.90
C THR A 466 -24.43 8.70 19.53
N TYR A 467 -25.11 7.61 19.24
CA TYR A 467 -25.23 7.08 17.89
C TYR A 467 -26.70 6.83 17.54
N GLN A 468 -27.01 6.84 16.25
CA GLN A 468 -28.34 6.56 15.73
C GLN A 468 -28.23 5.83 14.39
N VAL A 469 -28.79 4.62 14.31
CA VAL A 469 -29.03 3.98 13.01
C VAL A 469 -30.20 4.69 12.32
N THR A 470 -30.10 4.96 11.04
CA THR A 470 -31.14 5.68 10.29
C THR A 470 -32.52 5.02 10.46
N GLY A 471 -33.49 5.78 10.98
CA GLY A 471 -34.85 5.31 11.26
C GLY A 471 -35.04 4.64 12.63
N ALA A 472 -34.00 4.55 13.46
CA ALA A 472 -34.06 4.09 14.84
C ALA A 472 -33.99 5.26 15.85
N ASP A 473 -34.18 4.94 17.13
CA ASP A 473 -33.98 5.90 18.22
C ASP A 473 -32.49 6.18 18.42
N GLU A 474 -32.19 7.39 18.90
CA GLU A 474 -30.84 7.80 19.28
C GLU A 474 -30.45 7.22 20.64
N VAL A 475 -29.22 6.70 20.75
CA VAL A 475 -28.73 5.94 21.91
C VAL A 475 -27.45 6.57 22.45
N ASP A 476 -27.40 6.74 23.78
CA ASP A 476 -26.20 7.24 24.48
C ASP A 476 -25.05 6.23 24.42
N MET A 477 -23.85 6.73 24.15
CA MET A 477 -22.60 5.99 24.27
C MET A 477 -21.97 6.18 25.65
N VAL A 478 -21.31 5.14 26.17
CA VAL A 478 -20.73 5.10 27.51
C VAL A 478 -19.25 5.49 27.46
N PRO A 479 -18.76 6.39 28.33
CA PRO A 479 -17.34 6.71 28.38
C PRO A 479 -16.52 5.50 28.88
N VAL A 480 -15.53 5.08 28.10
CA VAL A 480 -14.57 4.00 28.38
C VAL A 480 -13.15 4.52 28.12
N GLY A 481 -12.42 4.86 29.19
CA GLY A 481 -11.09 5.45 29.06
C GLY A 481 -11.15 6.84 28.40
N GLU A 482 -10.50 6.98 27.24
CA GLU A 482 -10.51 8.20 26.42
C GLU A 482 -11.56 8.18 25.29
N PHE A 483 -12.36 7.11 25.22
CA PHE A 483 -13.36 6.88 24.17
C PHE A 483 -14.78 6.87 24.72
N TYR A 484 -15.75 6.93 23.82
CA TYR A 484 -17.16 6.68 24.05
C TYR A 484 -17.57 5.45 23.25
N GLU A 485 -18.08 4.43 23.92
CA GLU A 485 -18.38 3.12 23.33
C GLU A 485 -19.84 2.70 23.50
N ALA A 486 -20.35 1.93 22.54
CA ALA A 486 -21.65 1.27 22.62
C ALA A 486 -21.61 -0.10 21.91
N GLU A 487 -22.32 -1.08 22.47
CA GLU A 487 -22.58 -2.35 21.78
C GLU A 487 -23.76 -2.16 20.81
N TYR A 488 -23.52 -2.46 19.53
CA TYR A 488 -24.51 -2.44 18.48
C TYR A 488 -24.79 -3.86 17.98
N ILE A 489 -26.07 -4.23 17.96
CA ILE A 489 -26.57 -5.49 17.40
C ILE A 489 -27.25 -5.17 16.08
N PRO A 490 -26.67 -5.54 14.92
CA PRO A 490 -27.31 -5.36 13.64
C PRO A 490 -28.67 -6.07 13.57
N ALA A 491 -29.66 -5.43 12.97
CA ALA A 491 -30.96 -6.08 12.76
C ALA A 491 -30.86 -7.07 11.60
N ALA A 492 -31.54 -8.22 11.72
CA ALA A 492 -31.51 -9.28 10.71
C ALA A 492 -31.95 -8.82 9.31
N LYS A 493 -32.89 -7.88 9.23
CA LYS A 493 -33.37 -7.29 7.97
C LYS A 493 -32.29 -6.49 7.22
N ASP A 494 -31.27 -6.02 7.93
CA ASP A 494 -30.19 -5.19 7.38
C ASP A 494 -28.98 -6.06 6.96
N ASN A 495 -28.98 -7.36 7.29
CA ASN A 495 -27.92 -8.28 6.90
C ASN A 495 -27.92 -8.53 5.39
N ASN A 496 -26.73 -8.67 4.81
CA ASN A 496 -26.49 -8.58 3.38
C ASN A 496 -26.95 -7.24 2.76
N GLY A 497 -26.69 -6.15 3.48
CA GLY A 497 -27.09 -4.80 3.09
C GLY A 497 -26.23 -3.74 3.76
N SER A 498 -26.65 -2.49 3.63
CA SER A 498 -25.94 -1.33 4.19
C SER A 498 -26.81 -0.54 5.15
N ILE A 499 -26.20 0.03 6.18
CA ILE A 499 -26.84 0.97 7.11
C ILE A 499 -26.05 2.26 7.21
N ASP A 500 -26.73 3.37 7.49
CA ASP A 500 -26.10 4.61 7.92
C ASP A 500 -26.25 4.76 9.44
N VAL A 501 -25.11 4.96 10.11
CA VAL A 501 -25.00 5.24 11.55
C VAL A 501 -24.51 6.67 11.73
N ILE A 502 -25.34 7.48 12.36
CA ILE A 502 -25.07 8.88 12.64
C ILE A 502 -24.55 8.99 14.07
N TYR A 503 -23.33 9.48 14.23
CA TYR A 503 -22.72 9.80 15.51
C TYR A 503 -22.94 11.27 15.80
N ARG A 504 -23.19 11.61 17.06
CA ARG A 504 -23.32 13.00 17.50
C ARG A 504 -22.57 13.25 18.79
N TYR A 505 -21.96 14.42 18.87
CA TYR A 505 -21.28 14.90 20.04
C TYR A 505 -21.96 16.20 20.53
N TYR A 506 -22.41 16.17 21.78
CA TYR A 506 -23.05 17.29 22.47
C TYR A 506 -22.23 17.80 23.66
N GLU A 507 -22.28 19.12 23.89
CA GLU A 507 -21.95 19.74 25.17
C GLU A 507 -23.23 20.30 25.81
N GLY A 508 -23.82 19.56 26.75
CA GLY A 508 -25.14 19.90 27.29
C GLY A 508 -26.24 19.63 26.27
N GLU A 509 -26.93 20.68 25.80
CA GLU A 509 -27.98 20.58 24.76
C GLU A 509 -27.48 21.06 23.37
N GLU A 510 -26.23 21.53 23.27
CA GLU A 510 -25.65 22.04 22.03
C GLU A 510 -24.98 20.91 21.26
N LEU A 511 -25.40 20.69 20.01
CA LEU A 511 -24.72 19.79 19.08
C LEU A 511 -23.41 20.46 18.62
N ILE A 512 -22.29 19.85 18.95
CA ILE A 512 -20.95 20.34 18.61
C ILE A 512 -20.48 19.74 17.29
N ASP A 513 -20.68 18.45 17.10
CA ASP A 513 -20.23 17.72 15.92
C ASP A 513 -21.17 16.56 15.57
N GLU A 514 -21.27 16.25 14.28
CA GLU A 514 -22.09 15.17 13.72
C GLU A 514 -21.32 14.53 12.57
N ASP A 515 -21.24 13.20 12.57
CA ASP A 515 -20.61 12.43 11.50
C ASP A 515 -21.46 11.21 11.14
N THR A 516 -21.53 10.85 9.87
CA THR A 516 -22.33 9.73 9.39
C THR A 516 -21.44 8.71 8.72
N HIS A 517 -21.47 7.48 9.25
CA HIS A 517 -20.76 6.35 8.68
C HIS A 517 -21.74 5.39 8.01
N ARG A 518 -21.36 4.89 6.85
CA ARG A 518 -22.05 3.80 6.16
C ARG A 518 -21.37 2.48 6.49
N TYR A 519 -22.10 1.46 6.92
CA TYR A 519 -21.56 0.13 7.21
C TYR A 519 -22.24 -0.93 6.37
N PHE A 520 -21.50 -1.98 6.00
CA PHE A 520 -22.00 -3.12 5.23
C PHE A 520 -22.16 -4.32 6.16
N ILE A 521 -23.39 -4.78 6.39
CA ILE A 521 -23.68 -5.81 7.39
C ILE A 521 -23.61 -7.19 6.71
N THR A 522 -22.66 -8.01 7.15
CA THR A 522 -22.43 -9.38 6.66
C THR A 522 -22.12 -10.30 7.83
N VAL A 523 -23.03 -10.33 8.80
CA VAL A 523 -22.89 -11.16 9.99
C VAL A 523 -23.30 -12.58 9.65
N ASN A 524 -22.42 -13.54 9.92
CA ASN A 524 -22.66 -14.96 9.58
C ASN A 524 -24.00 -15.47 10.11
N GLU A 525 -24.36 -15.09 11.33
CA GLU A 525 -25.59 -15.50 11.99
C GLU A 525 -26.15 -14.38 12.88
N ILE A 526 -27.41 -14.00 12.65
CA ILE A 526 -28.19 -13.11 13.50
C ILE A 526 -29.44 -13.86 13.98
N VAL A 527 -29.55 -14.04 15.30
CA VAL A 527 -30.77 -14.60 15.91
C VAL A 527 -31.88 -13.55 15.85
N VAL A 528 -32.91 -13.81 15.06
CA VAL A 528 -34.12 -12.98 14.97
C VAL A 528 -34.98 -13.18 16.20
N LYS A 529 -35.16 -14.45 16.62
CA LYS A 529 -35.89 -14.83 17.83
C LYS A 529 -35.50 -16.23 18.31
N GLY A 530 -35.35 -16.41 19.62
CA GLY A 530 -35.06 -17.69 20.24
C GLY A 530 -36.15 -18.16 21.22
N TYR A 531 -36.31 -19.47 21.34
CA TYR A 531 -37.16 -20.16 22.31
C TYR A 531 -36.32 -21.21 23.05
N PRO A 532 -35.66 -20.81 24.17
CA PRO A 532 -34.78 -21.71 24.92
C PRO A 532 -35.56 -22.67 25.83
N PHE A 533 -36.85 -22.40 26.10
CA PHE A 533 -37.68 -23.24 26.98
C PHE A 533 -37.14 -23.51 28.41
N ASP A 534 -36.22 -22.68 28.90
CA ASP A 534 -35.64 -22.78 30.25
C ASP A 534 -36.72 -22.89 31.35
N GLU A 535 -37.73 -22.01 31.32
CA GLU A 535 -38.74 -21.91 32.39
C GLU A 535 -40.19 -22.23 31.95
N THR A 536 -40.53 -22.04 30.67
CA THR A 536 -41.91 -22.21 30.15
C THR A 536 -41.89 -22.66 28.69
N ILE A 537 -43.05 -23.07 28.16
CA ILE A 537 -43.26 -23.33 26.72
C ILE A 537 -44.10 -22.24 26.06
N ASP A 538 -44.07 -21.02 26.59
CA ASP A 538 -44.79 -19.90 26.00
C ASP A 538 -44.28 -19.64 24.57
N GLY A 539 -45.18 -19.19 23.68
CA GLY A 539 -44.84 -18.93 22.28
C GLY A 539 -44.98 -20.13 21.35
N ILE A 540 -45.24 -21.35 21.84
CA ILE A 540 -45.48 -22.52 20.99
C ILE A 540 -46.76 -23.27 21.36
N LYS A 541 -47.47 -23.81 20.35
CA LYS A 541 -48.63 -24.69 20.54
C LYS A 541 -48.54 -25.93 19.66
N SER A 542 -49.25 -26.98 20.07
CA SER A 542 -49.55 -28.11 19.17
C SER A 542 -50.51 -27.62 18.07
N ASN A 543 -50.19 -27.97 16.82
CA ASN A 543 -51.01 -27.71 15.64
C ASN A 543 -51.39 -29.02 14.92
N GLY A 544 -51.52 -30.09 15.70
CA GLY A 544 -52.09 -31.37 15.28
C GLY A 544 -51.08 -32.51 15.15
N THR A 545 -51.63 -33.71 15.02
CA THR A 545 -50.89 -34.94 14.80
C THR A 545 -51.54 -35.68 13.63
N TYR A 546 -50.74 -36.05 12.63
CA TYR A 546 -51.25 -36.66 11.40
C TYR A 546 -50.56 -38.00 11.14
N SER A 547 -51.31 -38.99 10.67
CA SER A 547 -50.80 -40.35 10.39
C SER A 547 -51.76 -41.14 9.50
N ASP A 548 -51.37 -42.33 9.02
CA ASP A 548 -52.25 -43.29 8.32
C ASP A 548 -53.03 -44.23 9.26
N GLN A 549 -53.02 -43.96 10.57
CA GLN A 549 -53.67 -44.78 11.59
C GLN A 549 -55.20 -44.85 11.40
N SER A 550 -55.74 -46.07 11.52
CA SER A 550 -57.19 -46.30 11.59
C SER A 550 -57.63 -46.54 13.05
N GLY A 551 -58.38 -45.62 13.67
CA GLY A 551 -58.84 -45.77 15.05
C GLY A 551 -59.03 -44.44 15.78
N ASP A 552 -58.77 -44.43 17.09
CA ASP A 552 -58.62 -43.19 17.85
C ASP A 552 -57.46 -42.38 17.27
N ALA A 553 -57.64 -41.08 17.07
CA ALA A 553 -56.61 -40.24 16.47
C ALA A 553 -55.46 -40.04 17.49
N PRO A 554 -54.19 -40.14 17.06
CA PRO A 554 -53.08 -39.81 17.94
C PRO A 554 -53.17 -38.34 18.37
N GLU A 555 -52.81 -38.05 19.61
CA GLU A 555 -52.87 -36.70 20.20
C GLU A 555 -51.49 -36.29 20.73
N LEU A 556 -50.90 -35.25 20.14
CA LEU A 556 -49.68 -34.63 20.63
C LEU A 556 -49.97 -33.70 21.80
N ILE A 557 -49.41 -34.05 22.96
CA ILE A 557 -49.42 -33.27 24.18
C ILE A 557 -48.03 -32.64 24.34
N ILE A 558 -48.01 -31.31 24.52
CA ILE A 558 -46.77 -30.56 24.76
C ILE A 558 -46.75 -29.97 26.16
N SER A 559 -45.59 -29.97 26.81
CA SER A 559 -45.40 -29.39 28.14
C SER A 559 -43.96 -28.94 28.37
N HIS A 560 -43.74 -28.05 29.34
CA HIS A 560 -42.40 -27.75 29.85
C HIS A 560 -41.86 -28.93 30.66
N SER A 561 -40.55 -29.16 30.58
CA SER A 561 -39.82 -30.16 31.36
C SER A 561 -38.46 -29.60 31.77
N ASP A 562 -37.98 -29.93 32.98
CA ASP A 562 -36.63 -29.57 33.46
C ASP A 562 -35.50 -30.38 32.75
N PHE A 563 -35.82 -31.07 31.65
CA PHE A 563 -34.89 -31.89 30.90
C PHE A 563 -33.79 -30.99 30.32
N ASN A 564 -32.52 -31.36 30.51
CA ASN A 564 -31.36 -30.58 30.03
C ASN A 564 -31.29 -29.12 30.51
N GLY A 565 -31.97 -28.77 31.62
CA GLY A 565 -32.05 -27.38 32.11
C GLY A 565 -33.33 -26.64 31.71
N GLY A 566 -34.18 -27.26 30.88
CA GLY A 566 -35.45 -26.74 30.39
C GLY A 566 -35.64 -27.14 28.93
N ALA A 567 -36.78 -27.73 28.58
CA ALA A 567 -37.07 -28.15 27.20
C ALA A 567 -38.57 -28.29 26.93
N LEU A 568 -38.95 -28.24 25.64
CA LEU A 568 -40.27 -28.59 25.17
C LEU A 568 -40.40 -30.12 25.09
N LYS A 569 -41.17 -30.69 26.00
CA LYS A 569 -41.50 -32.12 26.02
C LYS A 569 -42.65 -32.43 25.08
N LEU A 570 -42.47 -33.44 24.23
CA LEU A 570 -43.46 -33.97 23.30
C LEU A 570 -43.87 -35.39 23.71
N ASP A 571 -45.10 -35.55 24.19
CA ASP A 571 -45.73 -36.85 24.46
C ASP A 571 -46.85 -37.11 23.44
N VAL A 572 -47.01 -38.35 22.99
CA VAL A 572 -48.05 -38.72 22.02
C VAL A 572 -48.93 -39.83 22.58
N GLU A 573 -50.20 -39.53 22.81
CA GLU A 573 -51.19 -40.54 23.21
C GLU A 573 -51.80 -41.24 21.98
N ASN A 574 -52.16 -42.51 22.16
CA ASN A 574 -52.86 -43.33 21.16
C ASN A 574 -52.10 -43.53 19.82
N MET A 575 -50.77 -43.45 19.80
CA MET A 575 -49.99 -43.77 18.61
C MET A 575 -49.82 -45.29 18.44
N ASP A 576 -50.24 -45.84 17.30
CA ASP A 576 -49.99 -47.23 16.92
C ASP A 576 -48.56 -47.34 16.33
N PRO A 577 -47.67 -48.14 16.96
CA PRO A 577 -46.28 -48.25 16.53
C PRO A 577 -46.09 -48.93 15.17
N THR A 578 -47.16 -49.49 14.57
CA THR A 578 -47.11 -50.15 13.26
C THR A 578 -47.39 -49.21 12.08
N VAL A 579 -47.86 -47.99 12.37
CA VAL A 579 -48.21 -46.93 11.41
C VAL A 579 -46.98 -46.52 10.61
N TRP A 580 -47.13 -46.44 9.29
CA TRP A 580 -45.98 -46.26 8.40
C TRP A 580 -45.43 -44.85 8.42
N TRP A 581 -46.27 -43.82 8.60
CA TRP A 581 -45.82 -42.43 8.71
C TRP A 581 -46.57 -41.66 9.80
N GLN A 582 -45.87 -40.76 10.48
CA GLN A 582 -46.41 -39.87 11.49
C GLN A 582 -45.87 -38.44 11.31
N GLU A 583 -46.68 -37.42 11.59
CA GLU A 583 -46.29 -36.00 11.63
C GLU A 583 -46.74 -35.38 12.96
N LEU A 584 -45.78 -34.90 13.74
CA LEU A 584 -46.01 -34.09 14.95
C LEU A 584 -45.88 -32.62 14.57
N LYS A 585 -46.98 -31.86 14.54
CA LYS A 585 -46.98 -30.48 14.08
C LYS A 585 -47.07 -29.49 15.24
N LEU A 586 -46.14 -28.54 15.23
CA LEU A 586 -46.06 -27.42 16.15
C LEU A 586 -46.23 -26.12 15.37
N GLU A 587 -46.73 -25.09 16.03
CA GLU A 587 -46.85 -23.75 15.46
C GLU A 587 -46.37 -22.72 16.48
N LEU A 588 -45.52 -21.79 16.05
CA LEU A 588 -45.12 -20.64 16.84
C LEU A 588 -46.28 -19.63 16.87
N THR A 589 -46.55 -19.06 18.04
CA THR A 589 -47.79 -18.31 18.31
C THR A 589 -47.57 -16.83 18.60
N ASP A 590 -46.35 -16.44 18.92
CA ASP A 590 -45.96 -15.09 19.33
C ASP A 590 -45.01 -14.46 18.31
N ILE A 591 -45.33 -14.60 17.02
CA ILE A 591 -44.47 -14.15 15.92
C ILE A 591 -45.05 -12.99 15.09
N GLU A 592 -46.15 -12.37 15.57
CA GLU A 592 -46.78 -11.23 14.88
C GLU A 592 -45.83 -10.03 14.72
N ASP A 593 -44.92 -9.82 15.68
CA ASP A 593 -43.92 -8.75 15.65
C ASP A 593 -42.55 -9.20 15.08
N VAL A 594 -42.44 -10.45 14.62
CA VAL A 594 -41.20 -11.00 14.05
C VAL A 594 -41.19 -10.74 12.55
N ASP A 595 -40.09 -10.18 12.05
CA ASP A 595 -39.87 -10.08 10.61
C ASP A 595 -39.48 -11.44 10.01
N LEU A 596 -40.48 -12.24 9.66
CA LEU A 596 -40.28 -13.56 9.05
C LEU A 596 -39.60 -13.49 7.68
N MET A 597 -39.61 -12.34 6.99
CA MET A 597 -38.87 -12.19 5.74
C MET A 597 -37.36 -12.12 5.96
N ALA A 598 -36.93 -11.71 7.17
CA ALA A 598 -35.54 -11.75 7.55
C ALA A 598 -35.08 -13.15 7.98
N VAL A 599 -36.00 -14.08 8.29
CA VAL A 599 -35.63 -15.45 8.67
C VAL A 599 -35.31 -16.27 7.41
N ASN A 600 -34.11 -16.83 7.33
CA ASN A 600 -33.70 -17.74 6.26
C ASN A 600 -33.21 -19.11 6.76
N ARG A 601 -33.13 -19.32 8.07
CA ARG A 601 -32.80 -20.61 8.69
C ARG A 601 -33.55 -20.77 10.01
N VAL A 602 -33.95 -22.01 10.30
CA VAL A 602 -34.50 -22.41 11.60
C VAL A 602 -33.64 -23.50 12.18
N ASN A 603 -33.06 -23.24 13.35
CA ASN A 603 -32.27 -24.20 14.09
C ASN A 603 -32.99 -24.67 15.36
N TYR A 604 -32.76 -25.90 15.78
CA TYR A 604 -33.15 -26.39 17.11
C TYR A 604 -32.41 -27.68 17.47
N ASP A 605 -32.26 -27.92 18.77
CA ASP A 605 -31.82 -29.22 19.28
C ASP A 605 -33.02 -30.15 19.39
N LEU A 606 -32.92 -31.35 18.81
CA LEU A 606 -33.92 -32.40 18.94
C LEU A 606 -33.31 -33.62 19.65
N PHE A 607 -33.91 -33.99 20.78
CA PHE A 607 -33.54 -35.18 21.53
C PHE A 607 -34.53 -36.31 21.27
N VAL A 608 -34.04 -37.33 20.56
CA VAL A 608 -34.83 -38.50 20.17
C VAL A 608 -34.42 -39.69 21.04
N PRO A 609 -35.34 -40.32 21.80
CA PRO A 609 -35.03 -41.51 22.58
C PRO A 609 -34.35 -42.58 21.72
N VAL A 610 -33.31 -43.24 22.23
CA VAL A 610 -32.67 -44.34 21.48
C VAL A 610 -33.62 -45.52 21.23
N THR A 611 -34.70 -45.59 22.02
CA THR A 611 -35.81 -46.55 21.92
C THR A 611 -36.82 -46.22 20.81
N ALA A 612 -36.82 -45.00 20.25
CA ALA A 612 -37.71 -44.61 19.16
C ALA A 612 -37.50 -45.52 17.93
N GLY A 613 -38.57 -46.04 17.32
CA GLY A 613 -38.59 -47.06 16.26
C GLY A 613 -37.60 -46.87 15.10
N GLU A 614 -38.10 -46.53 13.90
CA GLU A 614 -37.22 -46.31 12.75
C GLU A 614 -36.40 -45.02 12.93
N LYS A 615 -35.16 -44.99 12.40
CA LYS A 615 -34.21 -43.91 12.69
C LYS A 615 -34.25 -42.76 11.69
N SER A 616 -35.15 -42.80 10.71
CA SER A 616 -35.32 -41.76 9.70
C SER A 616 -36.37 -40.74 10.15
N LEU A 617 -35.96 -39.48 10.23
CA LEU A 617 -36.81 -38.36 10.58
C LEU A 617 -36.64 -37.22 9.58
N ALA A 618 -37.75 -36.62 9.16
CA ALA A 618 -37.77 -35.41 8.37
C ALA A 618 -38.21 -34.24 9.26
N ASN A 619 -37.31 -33.29 9.45
CA ASN A 619 -37.56 -32.04 10.16
C ASN A 619 -38.07 -31.00 9.16
N VAL A 620 -39.33 -30.62 9.28
CA VAL A 620 -40.03 -29.80 8.29
C VAL A 620 -40.37 -28.43 8.86
N VAL A 621 -40.07 -27.38 8.11
CA VAL A 621 -40.53 -26.01 8.35
C VAL A 621 -41.53 -25.61 7.28
N MET A 622 -42.60 -24.92 7.69
CA MET A 622 -43.63 -24.35 6.82
C MET A 622 -43.87 -22.88 7.21
N LEU A 623 -44.19 -22.04 6.23
CA LEU A 623 -44.46 -20.61 6.39
C LEU A 623 -45.88 -20.28 5.92
N PRO A 624 -46.91 -20.46 6.78
CA PRO A 624 -48.28 -20.09 6.47
C PRO A 624 -48.41 -18.63 6.01
N PRO A 625 -49.38 -18.29 5.13
CA PRO A 625 -50.57 -19.10 4.80
C PRO A 625 -50.33 -20.23 3.78
N ASP A 626 -49.13 -20.35 3.21
CA ASP A 626 -48.77 -21.50 2.38
C ASP A 626 -48.40 -22.71 3.25
N TRP A 627 -49.35 -23.64 3.39
CA TRP A 627 -49.17 -24.89 4.12
C TRP A 627 -48.66 -26.04 3.23
N GLU A 628 -48.58 -25.83 1.92
CA GLU A 628 -48.21 -26.87 0.94
C GLU A 628 -46.71 -26.90 0.72
N LYS A 629 -46.05 -25.75 0.76
CA LYS A 629 -44.60 -25.66 0.59
C LYS A 629 -43.87 -26.03 1.90
N LYS A 630 -43.09 -27.09 1.83
CA LYS A 630 -42.34 -27.69 2.96
C LYS A 630 -40.84 -27.57 2.71
N TYR A 631 -40.13 -27.02 3.69
CA TYR A 631 -38.66 -26.98 3.71
C TYR A 631 -38.20 -28.05 4.69
N THR A 632 -37.29 -28.93 4.28
CA THR A 632 -37.03 -30.17 5.03
C THR A 632 -35.55 -30.45 5.17
N GLN A 633 -35.15 -30.86 6.36
CA GLN A 633 -33.90 -31.57 6.61
C GLN A 633 -34.23 -33.02 6.96
N GLU A 634 -33.84 -33.96 6.09
CA GLU A 634 -33.95 -35.39 6.39
C GLU A 634 -32.70 -35.84 7.14
N VAL A 635 -32.90 -36.50 8.27
CA VAL A 635 -31.83 -37.02 9.12
C VAL A 635 -32.03 -38.50 9.41
N ASN A 636 -30.93 -39.21 9.57
CA ASN A 636 -30.91 -40.51 10.22
C ASN A 636 -30.35 -40.31 11.63
N VAL A 637 -31.21 -40.38 12.64
CA VAL A 637 -30.87 -40.00 14.02
C VAL A 637 -29.78 -40.91 14.62
N ALA A 638 -29.57 -42.10 14.06
CA ALA A 638 -28.49 -43.01 14.49
C ALA A 638 -27.09 -42.55 14.07
N ASP A 639 -26.98 -41.58 13.17
CA ASP A 639 -25.71 -41.00 12.74
C ASP A 639 -25.22 -39.90 13.70
N TYR A 640 -26.03 -39.54 14.70
CA TYR A 640 -25.73 -38.52 15.71
C TYR A 640 -25.28 -39.14 17.04
N ASP A 641 -24.54 -38.37 17.84
CA ASP A 641 -24.06 -38.80 19.14
C ASP A 641 -25.23 -39.07 20.12
N SER A 642 -25.09 -40.14 20.91
CA SER A 642 -25.99 -40.42 22.02
C SER A 642 -25.54 -39.73 23.30
N VAL A 643 -26.44 -39.01 23.96
CA VAL A 643 -26.24 -38.39 25.27
C VAL A 643 -27.12 -39.06 26.32
N SER A 644 -26.56 -39.33 27.50
CA SER A 644 -27.32 -39.85 28.64
C SER A 644 -27.78 -38.70 29.53
N ILE A 645 -29.09 -38.47 29.61
CA ILE A 645 -29.71 -37.42 30.43
C ILE A 645 -30.76 -38.09 31.31
N ASP A 646 -30.73 -37.81 32.62
CA ASP A 646 -31.65 -38.38 33.62
C ASP A 646 -31.77 -39.91 33.62
N SER A 647 -30.67 -40.61 33.31
CA SER A 647 -30.58 -42.09 33.22
C SER A 647 -31.25 -42.72 31.99
N SER A 648 -31.60 -41.91 30.99
CA SER A 648 -32.09 -42.35 29.68
C SER A 648 -31.15 -41.86 28.57
N ASP A 649 -31.05 -42.64 27.50
CA ASP A 649 -30.19 -42.31 26.36
C ASP A 649 -31.01 -41.69 25.22
N TYR A 650 -30.50 -40.59 24.66
CA TYR A 650 -31.10 -39.86 23.54
C TYR A 650 -30.07 -39.64 22.44
N TYR A 651 -30.48 -39.71 21.18
CA TYR A 651 -29.73 -39.10 20.09
C TYR A 651 -29.94 -37.58 20.16
N ARG A 652 -28.86 -36.80 20.17
CA ARG A 652 -28.92 -35.33 20.07
C ARG A 652 -28.74 -34.93 18.61
N VAL A 653 -29.84 -34.53 17.98
CA VAL A 653 -29.87 -34.10 16.59
C VAL A 653 -29.86 -32.57 16.54
N GLU A 654 -28.81 -31.99 15.95
CA GLU A 654 -28.76 -30.56 15.65
C GLU A 654 -29.50 -30.34 14.33
N VAL A 655 -30.71 -29.78 14.43
CA VAL A 655 -31.58 -29.53 13.28
C VAL A 655 -31.28 -28.15 12.71
N SER A 656 -31.15 -28.09 11.39
CA SER A 656 -30.95 -26.86 10.62
C SER A 656 -31.74 -26.95 9.32
N VAL A 657 -32.79 -26.12 9.20
CA VAL A 657 -33.66 -26.08 8.03
C VAL A 657 -33.59 -24.70 7.38
N ASP A 658 -33.05 -24.65 6.17
CA ASP A 658 -33.02 -23.43 5.35
C ASP A 658 -34.41 -23.12 4.79
N VAL A 659 -34.79 -21.84 4.86
CA VAL A 659 -36.01 -21.30 4.29
C VAL A 659 -35.68 -20.10 3.40
N PRO A 660 -36.23 -20.00 2.18
CA PRO A 660 -36.02 -18.82 1.34
C PRO A 660 -36.78 -17.62 1.91
N LYS A 661 -36.45 -16.42 1.43
CA LYS A 661 -37.29 -15.23 1.67
C LYS A 661 -38.69 -15.47 1.10
N VAL A 662 -39.72 -15.40 1.93
CA VAL A 662 -41.13 -15.57 1.55
C VAL A 662 -41.93 -14.32 1.91
N GLU A 663 -42.41 -13.59 0.91
CA GLU A 663 -43.33 -12.47 1.13
C GLU A 663 -44.69 -12.95 1.64
N GLY A 664 -45.24 -12.23 2.63
CA GLY A 664 -46.59 -12.49 3.15
C GLY A 664 -46.70 -13.72 4.06
N ALA A 665 -45.60 -14.26 4.56
CA ALA A 665 -45.63 -15.24 5.64
C ALA A 665 -46.23 -14.59 6.91
N GLU A 666 -47.25 -15.24 7.49
CA GLU A 666 -47.98 -14.78 8.67
C GLU A 666 -47.67 -15.63 9.92
N SER A 667 -47.17 -16.86 9.72
CA SER A 667 -46.84 -17.78 10.80
C SER A 667 -45.63 -18.66 10.44
N LEU A 668 -45.17 -19.49 11.37
CA LEU A 668 -44.13 -20.49 11.18
C LEU A 668 -44.51 -21.77 11.93
N ALA A 669 -44.53 -22.88 11.20
CA ALA A 669 -44.83 -24.19 11.75
C ALA A 669 -43.64 -25.13 11.59
N ILE A 670 -43.38 -25.93 12.62
CA ILE A 670 -42.35 -26.97 12.64
C ILE A 670 -43.06 -28.32 12.67
N SER A 671 -42.57 -29.30 11.94
CA SER A 671 -43.13 -30.64 11.95
C SER A 671 -42.04 -31.70 11.98
N LEU A 672 -42.19 -32.65 12.90
CA LEU A 672 -41.36 -33.84 12.96
C LEU A 672 -42.09 -34.97 12.22
N VAL A 673 -41.57 -35.37 11.05
CA VAL A 673 -42.18 -36.39 10.20
C VAL A 673 -41.36 -37.66 10.24
N GLY A 674 -41.87 -38.68 10.94
CA GLY A 674 -41.20 -39.97 11.11
C GLY A 674 -41.85 -41.09 10.30
N LYS A 675 -41.10 -42.18 10.11
CA LYS A 675 -41.64 -43.46 9.61
C LYS A 675 -41.56 -44.49 10.72
N GLN A 676 -42.67 -45.15 11.06
CA GLN A 676 -42.73 -46.17 12.12
C GLN A 676 -42.03 -45.75 13.43
N MET A 677 -42.18 -44.47 13.82
CA MET A 677 -41.63 -43.98 15.07
C MET A 677 -42.42 -44.51 16.26
N THR A 678 -41.72 -44.88 17.33
CA THR A 678 -42.34 -45.27 18.62
C THR A 678 -42.15 -44.14 19.62
N PHE A 679 -43.22 -43.85 20.39
CA PHE A 679 -43.28 -42.76 21.37
C PHE A 679 -43.47 -43.32 22.79
N ASP A 680 -42.82 -44.45 23.09
CA ASP A 680 -42.83 -45.06 24.42
C ASP A 680 -42.16 -44.15 25.46
N ASP A 681 -41.15 -43.39 25.00
CA ASP A 681 -40.46 -42.33 25.74
C ASP A 681 -40.67 -40.99 25.03
N ALA A 682 -40.64 -39.90 25.79
CA ALA A 682 -40.89 -38.55 25.27
C ALA A 682 -39.74 -38.03 24.42
N PHE A 683 -40.08 -37.26 23.40
CA PHE A 683 -39.12 -36.48 22.62
C PHE A 683 -38.98 -35.10 23.25
N TYR A 684 -37.82 -34.47 23.06
CA TYR A 684 -37.61 -33.10 23.52
C TYR A 684 -37.09 -32.23 22.40
N ILE A 685 -37.63 -31.02 22.29
CA ILE A 685 -37.05 -29.95 21.47
C ILE A 685 -36.53 -28.87 22.42
N ASP A 686 -35.36 -28.35 22.12
CA ASP A 686 -34.73 -27.28 22.86
C ASP A 686 -34.14 -26.23 21.89
N ASN A 687 -33.96 -25.00 22.36
CA ASN A 687 -33.32 -23.90 21.63
C ASN A 687 -33.82 -23.68 20.20
N ILE A 688 -35.14 -23.51 20.00
CA ILE A 688 -35.63 -23.12 18.66
C ILE A 688 -35.14 -21.71 18.37
N GLN A 689 -34.40 -21.54 17.28
CA GLN A 689 -33.87 -20.26 16.83
C GLN A 689 -34.34 -19.96 15.41
N LEU A 690 -34.97 -18.80 15.25
CA LEU A 690 -35.23 -18.18 13.97
C LEU A 690 -34.05 -17.30 13.63
N ILE A 691 -33.37 -17.60 12.52
CA ILE A 691 -32.06 -17.06 12.23
C ILE A 691 -32.06 -16.41 10.84
N ASN A 692 -31.30 -15.32 10.72
CA ASN A 692 -30.80 -14.82 9.45
C ASN A 692 -29.31 -15.16 9.34
N THR A 693 -28.95 -15.98 8.36
CA THR A 693 -27.56 -16.26 8.02
C THR A 693 -27.12 -15.44 6.82
N PHE A 694 -25.85 -15.02 6.84
CA PHE A 694 -25.13 -14.59 5.66
C PHE A 694 -24.09 -15.66 5.33
N GLU A 695 -24.25 -16.29 4.17
CA GLU A 695 -23.23 -17.16 3.61
C GLU A 695 -22.65 -16.45 2.39
N GLU A 696 -21.35 -16.16 2.44
CA GLU A 696 -20.63 -15.60 1.30
C GLU A 696 -20.68 -16.64 0.17
N VAL A 697 -21.15 -16.21 -1.00
CA VAL A 697 -21.24 -17.11 -2.15
C VAL A 697 -19.83 -17.51 -2.53
N GLU A 698 -19.56 -18.82 -2.59
CA GLU A 698 -18.25 -19.33 -3.02
C GLU A 698 -17.92 -18.73 -4.40
N ALA A 699 -16.80 -18.00 -4.47
CA ALA A 699 -16.40 -17.32 -5.68
C ALA A 699 -16.18 -18.34 -6.79
N ASN A 700 -16.98 -18.27 -7.85
CA ASN A 700 -16.78 -19.08 -9.03
C ASN A 700 -15.43 -18.70 -9.65
N PRO A 701 -14.43 -19.59 -9.71
CA PRO A 701 -13.08 -19.24 -10.16
C PRO A 701 -13.06 -18.70 -11.59
N TYR A 702 -14.07 -19.00 -12.41
CA TYR A 702 -14.20 -18.51 -13.79
C TYR A 702 -14.82 -17.12 -13.91
N VAL A 703 -15.46 -16.59 -12.86
CA VAL A 703 -16.05 -15.25 -12.87
C VAL A 703 -15.00 -14.26 -12.36
N VAL A 704 -14.67 -13.28 -13.19
CA VAL A 704 -13.84 -12.15 -12.76
C VAL A 704 -14.71 -11.20 -11.95
N ASP A 705 -15.85 -10.79 -12.51
CA ASP A 705 -16.83 -9.95 -11.82
C ASP A 705 -18.18 -9.98 -12.56
N ASP A 706 -19.26 -10.16 -11.83
CA ASP A 706 -20.65 -10.02 -12.29
C ASP A 706 -21.36 -8.80 -11.66
N PHE A 707 -20.63 -8.01 -10.86
CA PHE A 707 -21.06 -6.79 -10.22
C PHE A 707 -22.18 -6.93 -9.17
N GLU A 708 -22.56 -8.15 -8.80
CA GLU A 708 -23.61 -8.39 -7.81
C GLU A 708 -23.09 -8.40 -6.36
N GLY A 709 -21.79 -8.66 -6.17
CA GLY A 709 -21.15 -8.80 -4.85
C GLY A 709 -20.99 -7.51 -4.03
N TYR A 710 -21.45 -6.38 -4.56
CA TYR A 710 -21.20 -5.04 -4.02
C TYR A 710 -22.40 -4.42 -3.28
N MET A 711 -23.49 -5.15 -3.06
CA MET A 711 -24.67 -4.66 -2.31
C MET A 711 -25.32 -3.38 -2.88
N GLY A 712 -25.10 -3.06 -4.16
CA GLY A 712 -25.53 -1.80 -4.75
C GLY A 712 -24.67 -0.59 -4.37
N GLU A 713 -23.46 -0.82 -3.83
CA GLU A 713 -22.62 0.22 -3.23
C GLU A 713 -21.35 0.46 -4.04
N ASN A 714 -21.29 1.62 -4.71
CA ASN A 714 -20.14 2.04 -5.51
C ASN A 714 -18.84 2.09 -4.70
N THR A 715 -18.91 2.34 -3.40
CA THR A 715 -17.75 2.33 -2.51
C THR A 715 -17.12 0.94 -2.39
N LEU A 716 -17.92 -0.12 -2.32
CA LEU A 716 -17.40 -1.49 -2.32
C LEU A 716 -16.78 -1.85 -3.67
N LEU A 717 -17.45 -1.47 -4.77
CA LEU A 717 -16.93 -1.64 -6.12
C LEU A 717 -15.58 -0.95 -6.31
N ASN A 718 -15.46 0.33 -5.96
CA ASN A 718 -14.22 1.08 -6.15
C ASN A 718 -13.05 0.55 -5.33
N ARG A 719 -13.30 -0.13 -4.20
CA ARG A 719 -12.24 -0.77 -3.40
C ARG A 719 -11.77 -2.10 -3.95
N ALA A 720 -12.63 -2.80 -4.69
CA ALA A 720 -12.25 -4.06 -5.34
C ALA A 720 -11.30 -3.84 -6.52
N TYR A 721 -11.24 -2.61 -7.07
CA TYR A 721 -10.41 -2.26 -8.21
C TYR A 721 -9.37 -1.19 -7.89
N SER A 722 -8.08 -1.54 -7.96
CA SER A 722 -7.02 -0.55 -7.86
C SER A 722 -6.88 0.28 -9.15
N THR A 723 -6.42 1.52 -9.02
CA THR A 723 -6.29 2.48 -10.12
C THR A 723 -4.86 2.52 -10.68
N ASN A 724 -4.73 2.72 -11.99
CA ASN A 724 -3.45 2.96 -12.66
C ASN A 724 -3.61 3.99 -13.79
N GLY A 725 -2.70 4.97 -13.92
CA GLY A 725 -2.80 6.02 -14.92
C GLY A 725 -3.78 7.15 -14.57
N ASP A 726 -4.39 7.76 -15.59
CA ASP A 726 -5.36 8.85 -15.47
C ASP A 726 -6.70 8.36 -14.84
N PRO A 727 -7.59 9.25 -14.38
CA PRO A 727 -8.76 8.87 -13.59
C PRO A 727 -9.80 8.02 -14.33
N ILE A 728 -10.34 7.02 -13.64
CA ILE A 728 -11.58 6.29 -13.99
C ILE A 728 -12.49 6.27 -12.76
N VAL A 729 -13.76 6.64 -12.93
CA VAL A 729 -14.80 6.50 -11.92
C VAL A 729 -15.63 5.26 -12.24
N LEU A 730 -15.75 4.35 -11.26
CA LEU A 730 -16.57 3.15 -11.37
C LEU A 730 -17.90 3.37 -10.63
N ALA A 731 -19.01 2.96 -11.25
CA ALA A 731 -20.33 2.97 -10.62
C ALA A 731 -21.14 1.74 -11.04
N LEU A 732 -22.00 1.26 -10.14
CA LEU A 732 -22.98 0.22 -10.45
C LEU A 732 -24.16 0.84 -11.21
N SER A 733 -24.55 0.21 -12.30
CA SER A 733 -25.68 0.63 -13.14
C SER A 733 -26.82 -0.37 -13.05
N GLU A 734 -27.99 0.07 -12.58
CA GLU A 734 -29.20 -0.76 -12.58
C GLU A 734 -29.84 -0.90 -13.97
N THR A 735 -29.47 -0.02 -14.92
CA THR A 735 -30.10 0.05 -16.24
C THR A 735 -29.21 -0.46 -17.36
N GLU A 736 -27.89 -0.26 -17.26
CA GLU A 736 -26.92 -0.67 -18.27
C GLU A 736 -26.23 -1.94 -17.82
N LYS A 737 -26.90 -3.07 -18.05
CA LYS A 737 -26.50 -4.41 -17.62
C LYS A 737 -27.00 -5.49 -18.57
N TYR A 738 -26.41 -6.67 -18.49
CA TYR A 738 -26.76 -7.86 -19.27
C TYR A 738 -27.54 -8.88 -18.45
N THR A 739 -27.05 -9.23 -17.26
CA THR A 739 -27.76 -10.08 -16.30
C THR A 739 -27.84 -9.40 -14.94
N GLY A 740 -28.22 -10.13 -13.89
CA GLY A 740 -28.24 -9.59 -12.53
C GLY A 740 -29.09 -8.34 -12.29
N ASN A 741 -28.74 -7.64 -11.20
CA ASN A 741 -29.30 -6.36 -10.82
C ASN A 741 -28.41 -5.19 -11.23
N TYR A 742 -27.11 -5.39 -11.42
CA TYR A 742 -26.13 -4.35 -11.67
C TYR A 742 -25.21 -4.73 -12.85
N GLY A 743 -24.86 -3.74 -13.65
CA GLY A 743 -23.67 -3.75 -14.50
C GLY A 743 -22.68 -2.70 -14.00
N LEU A 744 -21.53 -2.58 -14.66
CA LEU A 744 -20.52 -1.58 -14.39
C LEU A 744 -20.62 -0.42 -15.37
N GLU A 745 -20.70 0.80 -14.86
CA GLU A 745 -20.37 2.04 -15.56
C GLU A 745 -18.89 2.40 -15.33
N PHE A 746 -18.16 2.56 -16.42
CA PHE A 746 -16.71 2.83 -16.45
C PHE A 746 -16.49 4.18 -17.13
N ASP A 747 -16.42 5.25 -16.33
CA ASP A 747 -16.26 6.62 -16.82
C ASP A 747 -14.79 7.05 -16.74
N TYR A 748 -14.13 7.19 -17.89
CA TYR A 748 -12.70 7.45 -17.97
C TYR A 748 -12.42 8.89 -18.39
N THR A 749 -11.31 9.45 -17.90
CA THR A 749 -10.71 10.70 -18.38
C THR A 749 -9.23 10.48 -18.66
N LEU A 750 -8.82 10.59 -19.92
CA LEU A 750 -7.42 10.56 -20.35
C LEU A 750 -6.84 11.98 -20.32
N GLY A 751 -5.78 12.13 -19.55
CA GLY A 751 -5.04 13.36 -19.31
C GLY A 751 -3.57 13.19 -19.66
N SER A 752 -2.68 13.61 -18.76
CA SER A 752 -1.25 13.65 -19.00
C SER A 752 -0.59 12.27 -19.03
N ALA A 753 -1.15 11.25 -18.37
CA ALA A 753 -0.58 9.90 -18.41
C ALA A 753 -0.79 9.25 -19.77
N GLY A 754 -1.87 9.61 -20.48
CA GLY A 754 -2.20 9.09 -21.82
C GLY A 754 -2.79 7.66 -21.78
N TYR A 755 -3.01 7.13 -20.59
CA TYR A 755 -3.70 5.87 -20.33
C TYR A 755 -4.40 5.95 -18.97
N ALA A 756 -5.48 5.19 -18.79
CA ALA A 756 -6.21 5.01 -17.55
C ALA A 756 -6.59 3.54 -17.41
N GLY A 757 -6.47 2.95 -16.23
CA GLY A 757 -6.81 1.56 -16.00
C GLY A 757 -7.34 1.26 -14.61
N ARG A 758 -8.18 0.22 -14.55
CA ARG A 758 -8.67 -0.39 -13.31
C ARG A 758 -8.37 -1.88 -13.35
N GLN A 759 -7.86 -2.40 -12.25
CA GLN A 759 -7.46 -3.80 -12.13
C GLN A 759 -7.96 -4.42 -10.83
N THR A 760 -8.26 -5.71 -10.87
CA THR A 760 -8.68 -6.50 -9.71
C THR A 760 -7.80 -7.75 -9.55
N SER A 761 -7.53 -8.14 -8.30
CA SER A 761 -6.77 -9.34 -7.97
C SER A 761 -7.70 -10.53 -7.81
N LEU A 762 -7.26 -11.71 -8.26
CA LEU A 762 -8.03 -12.95 -8.22
C LEU A 762 -7.49 -13.96 -7.18
N GLY A 763 -6.44 -13.63 -6.42
CA GLY A 763 -5.85 -14.53 -5.40
C GLY A 763 -5.14 -15.80 -5.90
N THR A 764 -5.18 -16.07 -7.21
CA THR A 764 -4.78 -17.31 -7.93
C THR A 764 -5.97 -18.25 -8.16
N VAL A 765 -6.51 -18.24 -9.38
CA VAL A 765 -7.60 -19.12 -9.83
C VAL A 765 -7.18 -19.99 -11.01
N ASP A 766 -7.89 -21.10 -11.19
CA ASP A 766 -7.68 -22.07 -12.28
C ASP A 766 -8.76 -21.93 -13.36
N TRP A 767 -8.33 -21.57 -14.58
CA TRP A 767 -9.16 -21.38 -15.76
C TRP A 767 -9.03 -22.52 -16.78
N SER A 768 -8.58 -23.71 -16.37
CA SER A 768 -8.24 -24.82 -17.26
C SER A 768 -9.37 -25.33 -18.16
N GLU A 769 -10.63 -25.10 -17.80
CA GLU A 769 -11.80 -25.50 -18.62
C GLU A 769 -12.26 -24.41 -19.61
N SER A 770 -11.57 -23.28 -19.66
CA SER A 770 -11.87 -22.16 -20.56
C SER A 770 -10.86 -22.06 -21.70
N ASN A 771 -11.24 -21.40 -22.80
CA ASN A 771 -10.34 -21.11 -23.93
C ASN A 771 -10.36 -19.61 -24.32
N GLY A 772 -10.94 -18.76 -23.48
CA GLY A 772 -10.94 -17.33 -23.63
C GLY A 772 -11.72 -16.62 -22.51
N VAL A 773 -11.84 -15.30 -22.66
CA VAL A 773 -12.64 -14.44 -21.77
C VAL A 773 -13.82 -13.87 -22.55
N SER A 774 -14.95 -13.75 -21.88
CA SER A 774 -16.16 -13.13 -22.39
C SER A 774 -16.69 -12.10 -21.41
N PHE A 775 -17.23 -11.00 -21.92
CA PHE A 775 -17.93 -9.98 -21.13
C PHE A 775 -18.94 -9.24 -22.02
N TRP A 776 -20.01 -8.73 -21.42
CA TRP A 776 -20.89 -7.80 -22.10
C TRP A 776 -20.25 -6.41 -22.13
N LEU A 777 -20.35 -5.74 -23.28
CA LEU A 777 -19.84 -4.39 -23.48
C LEU A 777 -20.88 -3.55 -24.19
N LYS A 778 -21.09 -2.33 -23.70
CA LYS A 778 -21.82 -1.27 -24.40
C LYS A 778 -21.05 0.03 -24.40
N HIS A 779 -20.93 0.68 -25.55
CA HIS A 779 -20.36 2.02 -25.66
C HIS A 779 -20.81 2.75 -26.93
N GLU A 780 -20.81 4.08 -26.88
CA GLU A 780 -20.88 4.92 -28.08
C GLU A 780 -19.52 4.96 -28.80
N ALA A 781 -19.49 5.38 -30.05
CA ALA A 781 -18.24 5.46 -30.83
C ALA A 781 -17.18 6.36 -30.15
N GLN A 782 -15.98 5.83 -29.91
CA GLN A 782 -14.89 6.49 -29.16
C GLN A 782 -13.74 7.00 -30.03
N GLY A 783 -13.91 7.04 -31.35
CA GLY A 783 -12.83 7.39 -32.29
C GLY A 783 -11.79 6.25 -32.40
N GLU A 784 -10.53 6.56 -32.70
CA GLU A 784 -9.47 5.54 -32.86
C GLU A 784 -8.96 4.94 -31.53
N ARG A 785 -9.75 5.05 -30.45
CA ARG A 785 -9.40 4.50 -29.13
C ARG A 785 -9.65 3.00 -29.09
N ARG A 786 -8.87 2.32 -28.24
CA ARG A 786 -9.00 0.90 -27.93
C ARG A 786 -9.18 0.68 -26.43
N LEU A 787 -9.99 -0.32 -26.09
CA LEU A 787 -9.98 -0.94 -24.77
C LEU A 787 -8.92 -2.05 -24.78
N THR A 788 -7.96 -2.00 -23.87
CA THR A 788 -6.98 -3.06 -23.66
C THR A 788 -7.43 -3.92 -22.47
N VAL A 789 -7.66 -5.21 -22.73
CA VAL A 789 -7.95 -6.23 -21.72
C VAL A 789 -6.64 -6.90 -21.37
N GLN A 790 -6.25 -6.87 -20.09
CA GLN A 790 -5.01 -7.47 -19.61
C GLN A 790 -5.28 -8.55 -18.56
N ILE A 791 -4.53 -9.64 -18.61
CA ILE A 791 -4.65 -10.78 -17.70
C ILE A 791 -3.27 -11.26 -17.31
N GLN A 792 -3.03 -11.47 -16.01
CA GLN A 792 -1.79 -12.07 -15.52
C GLN A 792 -1.97 -13.56 -15.30
N MET A 793 -1.13 -14.37 -15.96
CA MET A 793 -1.20 -15.83 -15.93
C MET A 793 0.20 -16.47 -15.80
N GLY A 794 0.41 -17.23 -14.73
CA GLY A 794 1.69 -17.88 -14.45
C GLY A 794 2.86 -16.89 -14.36
N GLY A 795 2.62 -15.70 -13.79
CA GLY A 795 3.62 -14.64 -13.63
C GLY A 795 3.95 -13.84 -14.88
N VAL A 796 3.18 -13.98 -15.97
CA VAL A 796 3.33 -13.21 -17.22
C VAL A 796 2.06 -12.41 -17.48
N SER A 797 2.20 -11.14 -17.84
CA SER A 797 1.08 -10.29 -18.23
C SER A 797 0.80 -10.39 -19.72
N PHE A 798 -0.44 -10.73 -20.08
CA PHE A 798 -0.92 -10.82 -21.46
C PHE A 798 -1.97 -9.74 -21.73
N GLU A 799 -1.98 -9.16 -22.92
CA GLU A 799 -2.95 -8.16 -23.34
C GLU A 799 -3.59 -8.46 -24.70
N SER A 800 -4.82 -8.00 -24.87
CA SER A 800 -5.57 -8.00 -26.13
C SER A 800 -6.40 -6.73 -26.24
N ASN A 801 -6.72 -6.31 -27.46
CA ASN A 801 -7.42 -5.05 -27.73
C ASN A 801 -8.80 -5.27 -28.30
N VAL A 802 -9.73 -4.41 -27.88
CA VAL A 802 -11.07 -4.25 -28.44
C VAL A 802 -11.17 -2.86 -29.05
N GLU A 803 -11.46 -2.80 -30.35
CA GLU A 803 -11.62 -1.56 -31.10
C GLU A 803 -12.92 -0.86 -30.70
N LEU A 804 -12.87 0.45 -30.45
CA LEU A 804 -14.03 1.23 -29.99
C LEU A 804 -14.51 2.27 -31.02
N ALA A 805 -14.05 2.17 -32.27
CA ALA A 805 -14.29 3.17 -33.31
C ALA A 805 -15.76 3.31 -33.74
N GLU A 806 -16.55 2.24 -33.62
CA GLU A 806 -17.98 2.24 -33.90
C GLU A 806 -18.74 1.95 -32.60
N ALA A 807 -19.96 2.47 -32.46
CA ALA A 807 -20.81 2.15 -31.31
C ALA A 807 -21.13 0.65 -31.29
N PHE A 808 -21.12 0.05 -30.10
CA PHE A 808 -21.30 -1.38 -29.91
C PHE A 808 -22.16 -1.67 -28.67
N GLU A 809 -22.95 -2.74 -28.75
CA GLU A 809 -23.67 -3.33 -27.62
C GLU A 809 -23.76 -4.86 -27.84
N GLY A 810 -23.19 -5.65 -26.93
CA GLY A 810 -23.24 -7.11 -27.02
C GLY A 810 -22.13 -7.81 -26.26
N MET A 811 -22.03 -9.13 -26.44
CA MET A 811 -20.94 -9.93 -25.88
C MET A 811 -19.67 -9.75 -26.71
N VAL A 812 -18.56 -9.52 -26.01
CA VAL A 812 -17.21 -9.54 -26.56
C VAL A 812 -16.54 -10.83 -26.11
N ASP A 813 -16.18 -11.68 -27.07
CA ASP A 813 -15.49 -12.94 -26.85
C ASP A 813 -14.03 -12.82 -27.33
N ILE A 814 -13.07 -12.92 -26.41
CA ILE A 814 -11.64 -12.86 -26.71
C ILE A 814 -11.01 -14.23 -26.44
N PRO A 815 -10.68 -15.02 -27.48
CA PRO A 815 -10.00 -16.30 -27.28
C PRO A 815 -8.59 -16.08 -26.72
N PHE A 816 -8.10 -16.98 -25.87
CA PHE A 816 -6.74 -16.88 -25.32
C PHE A 816 -5.67 -16.83 -26.40
N SER A 817 -5.93 -17.42 -27.57
CA SER A 817 -5.05 -17.33 -28.74
C SER A 817 -4.89 -15.92 -29.33
N ALA A 818 -5.75 -14.96 -28.96
CA ALA A 818 -5.67 -13.57 -29.40
C ALA A 818 -4.80 -12.70 -28.46
N PHE A 819 -4.51 -13.18 -27.26
CA PHE A 819 -3.67 -12.47 -26.31
C PHE A 819 -2.19 -12.61 -26.68
N SER A 820 -1.44 -11.54 -26.48
CA SER A 820 0.02 -11.51 -26.60
C SER A 820 0.64 -11.01 -25.30
N PRO A 821 1.90 -11.34 -24.96
CA PRO A 821 2.57 -10.72 -23.83
C PRO A 821 2.47 -9.19 -23.92
N ALA A 822 2.19 -8.53 -22.80
CA ALA A 822 2.11 -7.08 -22.73
C ALA A 822 3.42 -6.46 -23.25
N HIS A 823 3.37 -5.33 -23.94
CA HIS A 823 4.56 -4.78 -24.60
C HIS A 823 5.77 -4.50 -23.69
N TRP A 824 5.54 -4.33 -22.38
CA TRP A 824 6.56 -4.13 -21.35
C TRP A 824 7.01 -5.44 -20.66
N GLU A 825 6.37 -6.57 -20.96
CA GLU A 825 6.70 -7.88 -20.39
C GLU A 825 8.10 -8.33 -20.85
N GLY A 826 8.90 -8.88 -19.92
CA GLY A 826 10.24 -9.35 -20.25
C GLY A 826 10.21 -10.60 -21.15
N ASN A 827 9.19 -11.44 -20.99
CA ASN A 827 9.02 -12.66 -21.77
C ASN A 827 8.06 -12.48 -22.96
N GLN A 828 8.51 -11.77 -23.99
CA GLN A 828 7.75 -11.53 -25.23
C GLN A 828 7.43 -12.79 -26.07
N GLN A 829 8.01 -13.95 -25.74
CA GLN A 829 7.75 -15.22 -26.42
C GLN A 829 6.74 -16.11 -25.68
N ALA A 830 6.29 -15.70 -24.50
CA ALA A 830 5.31 -16.44 -23.72
C ALA A 830 4.00 -16.59 -24.50
N ILE A 831 3.35 -17.74 -24.32
CA ILE A 831 2.00 -18.00 -24.80
C ILE A 831 1.12 -18.38 -23.61
N ILE A 832 -0.19 -18.23 -23.74
CA ILE A 832 -1.15 -18.81 -22.80
C ILE A 832 -1.23 -20.31 -23.08
N ASP A 833 -0.78 -21.13 -22.13
CA ASP A 833 -0.77 -22.60 -22.20
C ASP A 833 -1.45 -23.24 -20.98
N SER A 834 -1.61 -24.56 -21.01
CA SER A 834 -2.31 -25.30 -19.95
C SER A 834 -1.68 -25.21 -18.56
N SER A 835 -0.41 -24.78 -18.43
CA SER A 835 0.24 -24.57 -17.13
C SER A 835 -0.02 -23.18 -16.56
N ARG A 836 -0.11 -22.16 -17.43
CA ARG A 836 -0.33 -20.77 -17.02
C ARG A 836 -1.78 -20.49 -16.65
N ILE A 837 -2.73 -21.10 -17.35
CA ILE A 837 -4.17 -20.94 -17.07
C ILE A 837 -4.57 -21.53 -15.71
N GLN A 838 -3.75 -22.36 -15.07
CA GLN A 838 -3.96 -22.84 -13.70
C GLN A 838 -3.58 -21.79 -12.64
N LYS A 839 -2.92 -20.70 -13.04
CA LYS A 839 -2.33 -19.69 -12.16
C LYS A 839 -2.69 -18.29 -12.62
N VAL A 840 -3.99 -17.99 -12.70
CA VAL A 840 -4.48 -16.66 -13.08
C VAL A 840 -4.61 -15.79 -11.84
N THR A 841 -3.94 -14.64 -11.83
CA THR A 841 -3.79 -13.84 -10.59
C THR A 841 -4.44 -12.46 -10.67
N GLN A 842 -4.67 -11.93 -11.87
CA GLN A 842 -5.15 -10.56 -12.05
C GLN A 842 -5.90 -10.38 -13.38
N PHE A 843 -6.90 -9.51 -13.38
CA PHE A 843 -7.58 -9.00 -14.56
C PHE A 843 -7.60 -7.46 -14.55
N ALA A 844 -7.46 -6.83 -15.72
CA ALA A 844 -7.47 -5.37 -15.82
C ALA A 844 -8.09 -4.87 -17.14
N LEU A 845 -8.70 -3.69 -17.06
CA LEU A 845 -9.26 -2.94 -18.18
C LEU A 845 -8.53 -1.61 -18.29
N TYR A 846 -8.00 -1.30 -19.48
CA TYR A 846 -7.26 -0.09 -19.76
C TYR A 846 -7.81 0.66 -20.96
N MET A 847 -7.90 1.98 -20.83
CA MET A 847 -8.11 2.93 -21.92
C MET A 847 -6.77 3.61 -22.23
N GLY A 848 -6.46 3.79 -23.51
CA GLY A 848 -5.26 4.51 -23.93
C GLY A 848 -5.51 5.34 -25.19
N GLY A 849 -4.76 6.43 -25.35
CA GLY A 849 -4.84 7.30 -26.52
C GLY A 849 -4.74 8.79 -26.19
N GLU A 850 -5.17 9.63 -27.13
CA GLU A 850 -5.20 11.09 -26.95
C GLU A 850 -6.16 11.52 -25.83
N THR A 851 -5.86 12.69 -25.23
CA THR A 851 -6.64 13.28 -24.14
C THR A 851 -8.13 13.37 -24.46
N GLY A 852 -8.97 13.18 -23.44
CA GLY A 852 -10.42 13.21 -23.55
C GLY A 852 -11.10 12.20 -22.65
N SER A 853 -12.42 12.23 -22.62
CA SER A 853 -13.23 11.38 -21.74
C SER A 853 -14.25 10.56 -22.51
N GLY A 854 -14.81 9.55 -21.86
CA GLY A 854 -15.86 8.68 -22.39
C GLY A 854 -16.33 7.67 -21.36
N THR A 855 -17.42 6.99 -21.68
CA THR A 855 -18.05 6.02 -20.77
C THR A 855 -18.28 4.70 -21.49
N LEU A 856 -17.87 3.61 -20.86
CA LEU A 856 -18.14 2.24 -21.29
C LEU A 856 -18.99 1.56 -20.22
N TYR A 857 -19.81 0.60 -20.63
CA TYR A 857 -20.55 -0.24 -19.69
C TYR A 857 -20.15 -1.69 -19.86
N PHE A 858 -19.93 -2.38 -18.74
CA PHE A 858 -19.52 -3.78 -18.71
C PHE A 858 -20.49 -4.60 -17.87
N ASP A 859 -20.60 -5.88 -18.18
CA ASP A 859 -21.25 -6.84 -17.29
C ASP A 859 -20.68 -8.24 -17.52
N ASP A 860 -20.84 -9.14 -16.54
CA ASP A 860 -20.69 -10.58 -16.72
C ASP A 860 -19.27 -11.01 -17.19
N ILE A 861 -18.22 -10.44 -16.60
CA ILE A 861 -16.82 -10.68 -16.99
C ILE A 861 -16.38 -12.07 -16.49
N LYS A 862 -16.09 -12.98 -17.42
CA LYS A 862 -15.74 -14.36 -17.08
C LYS A 862 -14.84 -15.05 -18.08
N ALA A 863 -14.01 -15.96 -17.58
CA ALA A 863 -13.40 -17.00 -18.40
C ALA A 863 -14.47 -18.00 -18.85
N THR A 864 -14.45 -18.37 -20.14
CA THR A 864 -15.46 -19.25 -20.73
C THR A 864 -14.90 -20.10 -21.87
N THR A 865 -15.65 -21.11 -22.27
CA THR A 865 -15.40 -21.84 -23.51
C THR A 865 -16.10 -21.12 -24.67
N ILE A 866 -15.33 -20.40 -25.49
CA ILE A 866 -15.77 -19.73 -26.71
C ILE A 866 -15.93 -20.78 -27.83
N PRO A 867 -17.16 -20.96 -28.38
CA PRO A 867 -17.40 -21.93 -29.44
C PRO A 867 -16.58 -21.62 -30.70
N GLY A 868 -15.78 -22.60 -31.14
CA GLY A 868 -14.96 -22.50 -32.36
C GLY A 868 -13.62 -21.76 -32.18
N ALA A 869 -13.31 -21.26 -30.98
CA ALA A 869 -11.96 -20.83 -30.64
C ALA A 869 -11.01 -22.03 -30.50
N PRO A 870 -9.71 -21.87 -30.77
CA PRO A 870 -8.71 -22.91 -30.53
C PRO A 870 -8.68 -23.34 -29.06
N ASP A 871 -8.48 -24.64 -28.81
CA ASP A 871 -8.17 -25.13 -27.47
C ASP A 871 -6.87 -24.52 -26.97
N VAL A 872 -6.75 -24.35 -25.65
CA VAL A 872 -5.50 -23.89 -25.05
C VAL A 872 -4.42 -24.94 -25.33
N PRO A 873 -3.27 -24.56 -25.90
CA PRO A 873 -2.20 -25.51 -26.16
C PRO A 873 -1.78 -26.17 -24.83
N GLY A 874 -1.49 -27.47 -24.88
CA GLY A 874 -0.83 -28.14 -23.76
C GLY A 874 0.44 -27.39 -23.39
N ALA A 875 0.80 -27.44 -22.09
CA ALA A 875 1.96 -26.78 -21.52
C ALA A 875 3.10 -26.82 -22.53
N LYS A 876 3.43 -25.66 -23.11
CA LYS A 876 4.60 -25.63 -23.95
C LYS A 876 5.74 -25.76 -22.98
N ASP A 877 6.42 -26.90 -23.07
CA ASP A 877 7.77 -27.02 -22.59
C ASP A 877 8.48 -25.72 -22.99
N PRO A 878 8.96 -24.89 -22.02
CA PRO A 878 9.59 -23.61 -22.32
C PRO A 878 10.84 -23.95 -23.11
N GLY A 879 10.70 -24.02 -24.44
CA GLY A 879 11.44 -24.98 -25.26
C GLY A 879 12.88 -25.13 -24.80
N GLU A 880 13.23 -26.33 -24.34
CA GLU A 880 14.55 -26.75 -23.85
C GLU A 880 15.53 -25.58 -23.82
N GLN A 881 15.45 -24.74 -22.78
CA GLN A 881 16.63 -23.96 -22.44
C GLN A 881 17.63 -25.02 -22.04
N VAL A 882 18.53 -25.38 -22.95
CA VAL A 882 19.75 -26.09 -22.60
C VAL A 882 20.36 -25.25 -21.50
N ILE A 883 20.27 -25.75 -20.26
CA ILE A 883 20.86 -25.11 -19.11
C ILE A 883 22.35 -25.34 -19.27
N GLU A 884 23.00 -24.37 -19.92
CA GLU A 884 24.44 -24.43 -20.17
C GLU A 884 25.15 -24.42 -18.82
N PRO A 885 25.91 -25.48 -18.49
CA PRO A 885 26.55 -25.58 -17.19
C PRO A 885 27.53 -24.42 -16.97
N ILE A 886 27.48 -23.83 -15.78
CA ILE A 886 28.35 -22.72 -15.42
C ILE A 886 29.59 -23.30 -14.75
N TYR A 887 30.76 -23.09 -15.36
CA TYR A 887 32.04 -23.50 -14.79
C TYR A 887 32.89 -22.30 -14.41
N TYR A 888 33.31 -22.27 -13.15
CA TYR A 888 34.38 -21.42 -12.68
C TYR A 888 35.67 -22.24 -12.65
N MET A 889 36.45 -22.09 -13.73
CA MET A 889 37.78 -22.69 -13.87
C MET A 889 38.83 -21.70 -13.38
N PHE A 890 39.73 -22.14 -12.52
CA PHE A 890 40.75 -21.27 -11.92
C PHE A 890 42.08 -21.34 -12.67
N ASP A 891 42.03 -21.34 -14.01
CA ASP A 891 43.23 -21.45 -14.86
C ASP A 891 44.13 -20.20 -14.72
N ASP A 892 43.52 -19.02 -14.84
CA ASP A 892 44.24 -17.74 -14.96
C ASP A 892 43.71 -16.63 -14.01
N SER A 893 42.56 -16.85 -13.37
CA SER A 893 41.77 -15.81 -12.69
C SER A 893 41.06 -16.35 -11.42
N LEU A 894 40.70 -15.45 -10.49
CA LEU A 894 39.93 -15.81 -9.29
C LEU A 894 38.44 -16.02 -9.59
N GLU A 895 38.01 -15.85 -10.84
CA GLU A 895 36.62 -15.97 -11.28
C GLU A 895 35.66 -15.18 -10.38
N GLY A 896 36.08 -13.96 -10.01
CA GLY A 896 35.41 -13.02 -9.10
C GLY A 896 34.99 -13.58 -7.73
N PHE A 897 35.60 -14.67 -7.27
CA PHE A 897 35.55 -15.05 -5.86
C PHE A 897 36.39 -14.07 -5.03
N SER A 898 35.76 -13.49 -4.02
CA SER A 898 36.45 -12.82 -2.92
C SER A 898 37.06 -13.89 -2.01
N ALA A 899 38.35 -14.16 -2.25
CA ALA A 899 39.10 -15.17 -1.52
C ALA A 899 40.38 -14.56 -0.92
N PRO A 900 40.29 -13.76 0.17
CA PRO A 900 41.46 -13.11 0.76
C PRO A 900 42.50 -14.14 1.22
N GLY A 901 43.71 -14.07 0.65
CA GLY A 901 44.80 -15.00 0.93
C GLY A 901 44.90 -16.20 -0.03
N PHE A 902 44.03 -16.28 -1.04
CA PHE A 902 44.09 -17.27 -2.11
C PHE A 902 44.66 -16.66 -3.39
N ASN A 903 45.35 -17.47 -4.18
CA ASN A 903 45.88 -17.11 -5.49
C ASN A 903 45.69 -18.27 -6.46
N VAL A 904 45.65 -17.97 -7.75
CA VAL A 904 45.70 -18.99 -8.79
C VAL A 904 47.13 -19.52 -8.92
N ILE A 905 47.32 -20.81 -8.68
CA ILE A 905 48.62 -21.50 -8.78
C ILE A 905 48.40 -22.83 -9.52
N ASP A 906 49.11 -23.02 -10.63
CA ASP A 906 49.07 -24.24 -11.45
C ASP A 906 47.63 -24.68 -11.84
N GLY A 907 46.76 -23.72 -12.14
CA GLY A 907 45.35 -23.95 -12.53
C GLY A 907 44.38 -24.19 -11.37
N TYR A 908 44.81 -23.97 -10.12
CA TYR A 908 44.00 -24.13 -8.94
C TYR A 908 43.85 -22.83 -8.17
N LEU A 909 42.65 -22.53 -7.68
CA LEU A 909 42.46 -21.53 -6.63
C LEU A 909 43.04 -22.09 -5.32
N THR A 910 44.20 -21.59 -4.95
CA THR A 910 45.05 -22.15 -3.89
C THR A 910 45.23 -21.17 -2.75
N GLY A 911 45.00 -21.61 -1.51
CA GLY A 911 45.13 -20.76 -0.33
C GLY A 911 45.47 -21.53 0.94
N GLU A 912 46.03 -20.83 1.92
CA GLU A 912 46.24 -21.38 3.26
C GLU A 912 45.00 -21.15 4.13
N VAL A 913 44.48 -22.24 4.69
CA VAL A 913 43.37 -22.25 5.62
C VAL A 913 43.90 -22.65 6.99
N LYS A 914 43.68 -21.78 7.98
CA LYS A 914 43.91 -22.12 9.39
C LYS A 914 42.82 -23.05 9.87
N LEU A 915 43.22 -24.10 10.56
CA LEU A 915 42.32 -25.16 10.99
C LEU A 915 41.63 -24.83 12.33
N ASP A 916 41.99 -23.72 12.99
CA ASP A 916 41.39 -23.22 14.23
C ASP A 916 40.33 -22.16 13.95
N GLY A 917 39.30 -22.52 13.18
CA GLY A 917 38.17 -21.64 12.90
C GLY A 917 37.51 -21.93 11.55
N LYS A 918 36.73 -20.95 11.11
CA LYS A 918 36.05 -20.95 9.81
C LYS A 918 36.77 -20.04 8.84
N LYS A 919 36.90 -20.46 7.59
CA LYS A 919 37.42 -19.64 6.50
C LYS A 919 36.48 -19.76 5.31
N GLU A 920 35.93 -18.64 4.89
CA GLU A 920 35.02 -18.58 3.74
C GLU A 920 35.72 -17.97 2.53
N ILE A 921 35.31 -18.44 1.37
CA ILE A 921 35.49 -17.77 0.09
C ILE A 921 34.13 -17.66 -0.56
N ASN A 922 33.80 -16.52 -1.14
CA ASN A 922 32.46 -16.28 -1.68
C ASN A 922 32.53 -15.46 -2.97
N ARG A 923 31.44 -15.48 -3.73
CA ARG A 923 31.26 -14.72 -4.95
C ARG A 923 29.87 -14.12 -4.90
N ALA A 924 29.81 -12.79 -5.07
CA ALA A 924 28.54 -12.13 -5.33
C ALA A 924 27.93 -12.74 -6.59
N PHE A 925 26.67 -13.15 -6.48
CA PHE A 925 25.93 -13.83 -7.52
C PHE A 925 24.66 -13.00 -7.78
N GLY A 926 24.26 -12.88 -9.04
CA GLY A 926 23.17 -11.98 -9.43
C GLY A 926 22.37 -12.50 -10.59
N GLN A 927 22.40 -13.83 -10.79
CA GLN A 927 21.68 -14.53 -11.83
C GLN A 927 20.73 -15.54 -11.18
N SER A 928 19.63 -15.84 -11.87
CA SER A 928 18.75 -16.93 -11.49
C SER A 928 19.50 -18.26 -11.62
N LEU A 929 19.35 -19.12 -10.61
CA LEU A 929 19.73 -20.53 -10.64
C LEU A 929 18.52 -21.45 -10.82
N GLU A 930 17.34 -20.91 -11.17
CA GLU A 930 16.19 -21.75 -11.52
C GLU A 930 16.54 -22.70 -12.67
N GLY A 931 16.25 -23.99 -12.46
CA GLY A 931 16.56 -25.07 -13.40
C GLY A 931 17.89 -25.78 -13.14
N TYR A 932 18.84 -25.18 -12.41
CA TYR A 932 20.05 -25.91 -11.97
C TYR A 932 19.73 -26.74 -10.72
N GLN A 933 20.24 -27.97 -10.64
CA GLN A 933 20.00 -28.85 -9.48
C GLN A 933 21.21 -28.95 -8.55
N TYR A 934 22.43 -28.70 -9.03
CA TYR A 934 23.64 -28.91 -8.24
C TYR A 934 24.62 -27.74 -8.34
N LEU A 935 25.12 -27.30 -7.19
CA LEU A 935 26.35 -26.52 -7.06
C LEU A 935 27.46 -27.45 -6.53
N VAL A 936 28.57 -27.54 -7.25
CA VAL A 936 29.66 -28.50 -6.97
C VAL A 936 31.00 -27.79 -6.90
N ALA A 937 31.85 -28.13 -5.94
CA ALA A 937 33.23 -27.68 -5.91
C ALA A 937 34.17 -28.87 -5.73
N ARG A 938 35.19 -28.94 -6.60
CA ARG A 938 36.20 -30.00 -6.57
C ARG A 938 37.43 -29.55 -5.79
N ILE A 939 37.62 -30.10 -4.60
CA ILE A 939 38.57 -29.59 -3.60
C ILE A 939 39.53 -30.68 -3.14
N LYS A 940 40.84 -30.37 -3.08
CA LYS A 940 41.84 -31.15 -2.34
C LYS A 940 42.53 -30.28 -1.30
N TYR A 941 43.14 -30.90 -0.30
CA TYR A 941 44.03 -30.20 0.61
C TYR A 941 45.31 -30.99 0.89
N THR A 942 46.37 -30.28 1.25
CA THR A 942 47.61 -30.86 1.76
C THR A 942 47.92 -30.28 3.14
N SER A 943 48.53 -31.08 4.02
CA SER A 943 48.95 -30.61 5.35
C SER A 943 50.16 -31.40 5.86
N GLN A 944 51.02 -30.74 6.64
CA GLN A 944 52.16 -31.38 7.32
C GLN A 944 51.72 -32.17 8.56
N GLN A 945 50.45 -32.11 8.97
CA GLN A 945 49.92 -32.83 10.13
C GLN A 945 49.46 -34.27 9.82
N PRO A 946 49.49 -35.19 10.80
CA PRO A 946 48.95 -36.56 10.67
C PRO A 946 47.41 -36.56 10.50
N GLU A 947 46.86 -37.52 9.74
CA GLU A 947 45.46 -37.63 9.27
C GLU A 947 44.33 -37.68 10.33
N LEU A 948 44.57 -37.42 11.61
CA LEU A 948 43.56 -37.59 12.66
C LEU A 948 42.53 -36.44 12.75
N GLU A 949 42.67 -35.36 11.97
CA GLU A 949 41.80 -34.19 11.99
C GLU A 949 41.59 -33.63 10.56
N ALA A 950 40.80 -34.35 9.75
CA ALA A 950 40.55 -33.99 8.35
C ALA A 950 39.78 -32.66 8.22
N LEU A 951 40.23 -31.79 7.31
CA LEU A 951 39.54 -30.54 6.97
C LEU A 951 38.19 -30.86 6.34
N LYS A 952 37.14 -30.14 6.74
CA LYS A 952 35.84 -30.22 6.10
C LYS A 952 35.56 -28.98 5.27
N ALA A 953 34.67 -29.12 4.30
CA ALA A 953 34.14 -28.00 3.53
C ALA A 953 32.62 -28.18 3.33
N LYS A 954 31.92 -27.06 3.19
CA LYS A 954 30.54 -27.04 2.71
C LYS A 954 30.36 -25.91 1.71
N LEU A 955 29.42 -26.09 0.79
CA LEU A 955 28.99 -25.05 -0.14
C LEU A 955 27.77 -24.36 0.42
N PHE A 956 27.64 -23.07 0.14
CA PHE A 956 26.48 -22.29 0.58
C PHE A 956 26.00 -21.35 -0.51
N ILE A 957 24.72 -20.99 -0.42
CA ILE A 957 24.10 -19.92 -1.20
C ILE A 957 23.26 -19.03 -0.28
N LYS A 958 23.13 -17.75 -0.66
CA LYS A 958 22.22 -16.79 -0.04
C LYS A 958 21.21 -16.33 -1.08
N THR A 959 19.92 -16.46 -0.80
CA THR A 959 18.82 -16.17 -1.75
C THR A 959 17.85 -15.13 -1.22
N GLY A 960 17.10 -14.52 -2.13
CA GLY A 960 16.05 -13.54 -1.84
C GLY A 960 16.56 -12.20 -1.30
N ASP A 961 15.63 -11.29 -1.05
CA ASP A 961 15.93 -9.96 -0.48
C ASP A 961 16.33 -10.03 1.00
N ALA A 962 15.97 -11.12 1.68
CA ALA A 962 16.32 -11.40 3.06
C ALA A 962 17.72 -12.04 3.23
N TRP A 963 18.45 -12.34 2.14
CA TRP A 963 19.75 -13.02 2.17
C TRP A 963 19.70 -14.37 2.91
N SER A 964 18.62 -15.12 2.72
CA SER A 964 18.37 -16.42 3.35
C SER A 964 19.48 -17.41 3.05
N TRP A 965 20.14 -17.92 4.10
CA TRP A 965 21.30 -18.82 3.97
C TRP A 965 20.87 -20.28 3.85
N SER A 966 21.40 -20.99 2.85
CA SER A 966 21.28 -22.44 2.69
C SER A 966 22.65 -23.07 2.42
N ASP A 967 22.92 -24.29 2.91
CA ASP A 967 24.21 -24.98 2.69
C ASP A 967 24.11 -26.49 2.47
N SER A 968 25.17 -27.06 1.88
CA SER A 968 25.28 -28.48 1.51
C SER A 968 25.44 -29.44 2.69
N GLY A 969 25.59 -28.94 3.91
CA GLY A 969 26.16 -29.69 5.02
C GLY A 969 27.66 -29.96 4.87
N GLU A 970 28.30 -30.38 5.96
CA GLU A 970 29.76 -30.57 6.02
C GLU A 970 30.24 -31.84 5.32
N VAL A 971 31.11 -31.70 4.32
CA VAL A 971 31.80 -32.80 3.65
C VAL A 971 33.24 -32.89 4.13
N THR A 972 33.69 -34.08 4.52
CA THR A 972 35.08 -34.32 4.94
C THR A 972 35.98 -34.45 3.71
N LEU A 973 36.98 -33.59 3.59
CA LEU A 973 37.94 -33.61 2.48
C LEU A 973 38.98 -34.73 2.69
N VAL A 974 39.55 -35.21 1.58
CA VAL A 974 40.61 -36.22 1.61
C VAL A 974 41.97 -35.54 1.42
N LYS A 975 42.93 -35.91 2.27
CA LYS A 975 44.30 -35.39 2.18
C LYS A 975 44.94 -35.89 0.88
N ASP A 976 45.59 -34.98 0.15
CA ASP A 976 46.31 -35.25 -1.09
C ASP A 976 45.45 -35.86 -2.22
N ALA A 977 44.11 -35.80 -2.13
CA ALA A 977 43.16 -36.25 -3.15
C ALA A 977 41.97 -35.29 -3.30
N PHE A 978 41.41 -35.21 -4.51
CA PHE A 978 40.23 -34.36 -4.77
C PHE A 978 38.94 -35.04 -4.30
N VAL A 979 38.05 -34.22 -3.76
CA VAL A 979 36.69 -34.57 -3.37
C VAL A 979 35.75 -33.54 -3.98
N ASP A 980 34.66 -34.02 -4.59
CA ASP A 980 33.58 -33.15 -5.06
C ASP A 980 32.62 -32.91 -3.88
N VAL A 981 32.57 -31.68 -3.42
CA VAL A 981 31.56 -31.21 -2.45
C VAL A 981 30.34 -30.84 -3.28
N ILE A 982 29.20 -31.49 -3.04
CA ILE A 982 27.99 -31.34 -3.86
C ILE A 982 26.88 -30.74 -2.99
N PHE A 983 26.23 -29.69 -3.50
CA PHE A 983 25.05 -29.08 -2.91
C PHE A 983 23.85 -29.28 -3.83
N ASP A 984 22.88 -30.07 -3.38
CA ASP A 984 21.57 -30.20 -4.01
C ASP A 984 20.72 -28.95 -3.74
N LEU A 985 20.34 -28.25 -4.81
CA LEU A 985 19.60 -27.00 -4.77
C LEU A 985 18.08 -27.19 -4.81
N SER A 986 17.58 -28.43 -4.97
CA SER A 986 16.14 -28.70 -5.19
C SER A 986 15.23 -28.26 -4.04
N ALA A 987 15.78 -28.14 -2.83
CA ALA A 987 15.06 -27.70 -1.64
C ALA A 987 15.30 -26.22 -1.27
N VAL A 988 16.05 -25.47 -2.09
CA VAL A 988 16.35 -24.06 -1.81
C VAL A 988 15.31 -23.16 -2.46
N GLU A 989 14.68 -22.31 -1.66
CA GLU A 989 13.70 -21.31 -2.10
C GLU A 989 14.41 -20.08 -2.70
N ASP A 990 13.69 -19.33 -3.55
CA ASP A 990 14.15 -18.09 -4.19
C ASP A 990 15.40 -18.22 -5.08
N LEU A 991 15.56 -19.34 -5.79
CA LEU A 991 16.65 -19.52 -6.76
C LEU A 991 16.59 -18.53 -7.94
N ASN A 992 15.45 -17.86 -8.17
CA ASN A 992 15.36 -16.71 -9.09
C ASN A 992 16.13 -15.48 -8.62
N ALA A 993 16.52 -15.41 -7.34
CA ALA A 993 17.15 -14.26 -6.71
C ALA A 993 18.36 -14.66 -5.84
N VAL A 994 19.32 -15.40 -6.41
CA VAL A 994 20.57 -15.75 -5.70
C VAL A 994 21.47 -14.53 -5.59
N ARG A 995 21.90 -14.19 -4.37
CA ARG A 995 22.73 -13.02 -4.00
C ARG A 995 24.21 -13.36 -3.86
N GLU A 996 24.52 -14.53 -3.35
CA GLU A 996 25.89 -14.97 -3.07
C GLU A 996 25.97 -16.49 -3.09
N LEU A 997 27.12 -17.02 -3.53
CA LEU A 997 27.48 -18.41 -3.32
C LEU A 997 28.93 -18.51 -2.84
N GLY A 998 29.27 -19.59 -2.16
CA GLY A 998 30.62 -19.74 -1.60
C GLY A 998 30.94 -21.10 -1.01
N ILE A 999 32.16 -21.21 -0.49
CA ILE A 999 32.70 -22.39 0.18
C ILE A 999 33.14 -21.98 1.59
N GLU A 1000 32.63 -22.66 2.62
CA GLU A 1000 33.11 -22.55 4.00
C GLU A 1000 34.00 -23.75 4.34
N PHE A 1001 35.26 -23.48 4.70
CA PHE A 1001 36.19 -24.47 5.24
C PHE A 1001 36.13 -24.49 6.76
N ILE A 1002 36.05 -25.70 7.32
CA ILE A 1002 35.87 -25.94 8.75
C ILE A 1002 36.98 -26.89 9.21
N GLY A 1003 37.87 -26.38 10.05
CA GLY A 1003 38.93 -27.17 10.69
C GLY A 1003 38.56 -27.58 12.12
N ALA A 1004 39.21 -28.62 12.62
CA ALA A 1004 39.09 -29.10 14.01
C ALA A 1004 40.43 -29.10 14.76
N SER A 1005 41.49 -28.53 14.18
CA SER A 1005 42.88 -28.60 14.66
C SER A 1005 43.51 -27.22 14.80
N THR A 1006 44.68 -27.09 15.43
CA THR A 1006 45.42 -25.81 15.48
C THR A 1006 46.48 -25.69 14.38
N GLY A 1007 46.37 -26.47 13.30
CA GLY A 1007 47.32 -26.49 12.18
C GLY A 1007 46.94 -25.58 11.01
N GLU A 1008 47.74 -25.62 9.95
CA GLU A 1008 47.44 -24.99 8.65
C GLU A 1008 47.33 -26.07 7.57
N ALA A 1009 46.41 -25.88 6.63
CA ALA A 1009 46.25 -26.70 5.44
C ALA A 1009 46.30 -25.80 4.20
N THR A 1010 46.97 -26.27 3.15
CA THR A 1010 46.90 -25.64 1.84
C THR A 1010 45.79 -26.32 1.05
N VAL A 1011 44.73 -25.58 0.74
CA VAL A 1011 43.61 -26.05 -0.07
C VAL A 1011 43.83 -25.67 -1.53
N TYR A 1012 43.35 -26.52 -2.42
CA TYR A 1012 43.37 -26.32 -3.86
C TYR A 1012 41.97 -26.64 -4.38
N ILE A 1013 41.36 -25.67 -5.04
CA ILE A 1013 40.06 -25.82 -5.69
C ILE A 1013 40.30 -25.87 -7.19
N ASP A 1014 39.91 -26.97 -7.80
CA ASP A 1014 40.04 -27.23 -9.24
C ASP A 1014 39.00 -26.44 -10.03
N HIS A 1015 37.74 -26.60 -9.66
CA HIS A 1015 36.65 -25.86 -10.27
C HIS A 1015 35.46 -25.74 -9.30
N VAL A 1016 34.60 -24.76 -9.59
CA VAL A 1016 33.23 -24.70 -9.05
C VAL A 1016 32.26 -24.77 -10.24
N SER A 1017 31.33 -25.71 -10.21
CA SER A 1017 30.37 -25.96 -11.28
C SER A 1017 28.94 -25.77 -10.79
N ILE A 1018 28.09 -25.18 -11.63
CA ILE A 1018 26.64 -25.13 -11.41
C ILE A 1018 26.00 -25.87 -12.58
N VAL A 1019 25.33 -26.98 -12.28
CA VAL A 1019 24.88 -27.95 -13.29
C VAL A 1019 23.45 -28.40 -13.02
N GLU A 1020 22.73 -28.74 -14.09
CA GLU A 1020 21.42 -29.37 -13.99
C GLU A 1020 21.56 -30.83 -13.54
N SER A 1021 22.63 -31.51 -13.96
CA SER A 1021 22.89 -32.90 -13.60
C SER A 1021 24.39 -33.17 -13.44
N LEU A 1022 24.76 -34.11 -12.56
CA LEU A 1022 26.17 -34.35 -12.19
C LEU A 1022 27.04 -34.93 -13.33
N ASP A 1023 26.43 -35.50 -14.37
CA ASP A 1023 27.11 -35.93 -15.60
C ASP A 1023 27.60 -34.75 -16.46
N GLN A 1024 27.12 -33.53 -16.19
CA GLN A 1024 27.64 -32.31 -16.78
C GLN A 1024 28.91 -31.80 -16.05
N LEU A 1025 29.48 -32.51 -15.07
CA LEU A 1025 30.71 -32.03 -14.42
C LEU A 1025 31.94 -32.13 -15.36
N PRO A 1026 32.89 -31.18 -15.30
CA PRO A 1026 34.09 -31.21 -16.14
C PRO A 1026 34.89 -32.52 -16.00
N GLY A 1027 35.11 -33.21 -17.12
CA GLY A 1027 35.92 -34.43 -17.18
C GLY A 1027 35.16 -35.74 -16.96
N VAL A 1028 33.82 -35.70 -16.81
CA VAL A 1028 32.96 -36.88 -16.90
C VAL A 1028 32.60 -37.09 -18.37
N THR A 1029 33.13 -38.12 -19.03
CA THR A 1029 32.60 -38.57 -20.32
C THR A 1029 31.32 -39.37 -20.06
N PRO A 1030 30.22 -39.16 -20.80
CA PRO A 1030 29.06 -40.03 -20.72
C PRO A 1030 29.50 -41.45 -21.11
N ASP A 1031 29.52 -42.37 -20.16
CA ASP A 1031 29.86 -43.77 -20.45
C ASP A 1031 28.78 -44.38 -21.36
N GLU A 1032 29.24 -44.99 -22.45
CA GLU A 1032 28.44 -45.85 -23.33
C GLU A 1032 27.70 -46.91 -22.48
N GLU A 1033 26.39 -47.06 -22.71
CA GLU A 1033 25.57 -48.08 -22.05
C GLU A 1033 26.22 -49.47 -22.10
N ASP A 1034 26.58 -49.97 -20.92
CA ASP A 1034 26.78 -51.37 -20.61
C ASP A 1034 25.53 -52.17 -21.03
N THR A 1035 25.65 -52.91 -22.13
CA THR A 1035 24.72 -54.00 -22.45
C THR A 1035 25.07 -55.21 -21.57
N PRO A 1036 24.11 -55.83 -20.86
CA PRO A 1036 24.39 -56.98 -20.02
C PRO A 1036 24.73 -58.22 -20.86
N PRO A 1037 25.51 -59.18 -20.33
CA PRO A 1037 26.09 -60.24 -21.14
C PRO A 1037 25.02 -61.24 -21.59
N GLY A 1038 24.79 -61.29 -22.91
CA GLY A 1038 24.06 -62.36 -23.58
C GLY A 1038 25.02 -63.43 -24.08
N GLU A 1039 24.83 -64.65 -23.59
CA GLU A 1039 25.43 -65.87 -24.12
C GLU A 1039 24.92 -66.19 -25.55
N ASP A 1040 25.82 -66.83 -26.29
CA ASP A 1040 25.62 -67.77 -27.40
C ASP A 1040 25.56 -67.29 -28.88
N ASP A 1041 26.51 -67.91 -29.60
CA ASP A 1041 26.50 -68.37 -31.00
C ASP A 1041 26.53 -67.32 -32.13
N ALA A 1042 27.68 -67.08 -32.77
CA ALA A 1042 28.36 -67.91 -33.80
C ALA A 1042 27.69 -67.90 -35.19
N GLU A 1043 28.56 -67.66 -36.19
CA GLU A 1043 28.35 -67.75 -37.65
C GLU A 1043 27.63 -66.54 -38.29
N GLY A 1044 28.11 -65.89 -39.35
CA GLY A 1044 29.18 -66.18 -40.30
C GLY A 1044 28.72 -65.71 -41.68
N GLU A 1045 29.60 -64.95 -42.38
CA GLU A 1045 29.64 -64.74 -43.84
C GLU A 1045 28.42 -64.01 -44.49
N GLY A 1046 28.51 -63.18 -45.53
CA GLY A 1046 29.54 -62.88 -46.51
C GLY A 1046 28.84 -62.28 -47.75
N ASP A 1047 29.60 -61.48 -48.52
CA ASP A 1047 29.44 -61.17 -49.94
C ASP A 1047 28.25 -60.31 -50.48
N THR A 1048 28.58 -59.03 -50.79
CA THR A 1048 28.65 -58.36 -52.13
C THR A 1048 27.60 -58.62 -53.24
N PRO A 1049 27.59 -57.85 -54.36
CA PRO A 1049 27.12 -56.48 -54.67
C PRO A 1049 26.15 -56.51 -55.91
N PRO A 1050 26.19 -55.61 -56.92
CA PRO A 1050 25.76 -54.20 -57.09
C PRO A 1050 24.58 -54.01 -58.11
N GLY A 1051 24.22 -52.76 -58.47
CA GLY A 1051 23.51 -52.40 -59.72
C GLY A 1051 22.54 -51.21 -59.58
N GLU A 1052 22.80 -50.07 -60.24
CA GLU A 1052 22.17 -49.57 -61.51
C GLU A 1052 20.84 -48.82 -61.26
N ASP A 1053 20.42 -47.75 -61.93
CA ASP A 1053 20.98 -46.67 -62.79
C ASP A 1053 19.76 -45.72 -63.12
N ASP A 1054 20.01 -44.64 -63.89
CA ASP A 1054 19.07 -43.71 -64.59
C ASP A 1054 18.60 -42.44 -63.83
N ALA A 1055 18.96 -41.18 -64.16
CA ALA A 1055 18.85 -40.36 -65.40
C ALA A 1055 17.37 -40.05 -65.79
N GLU A 1056 16.89 -38.87 -66.21
CA GLU A 1056 17.46 -37.60 -66.71
C GLU A 1056 16.30 -36.56 -66.94
N GLY A 1057 16.64 -35.27 -67.20
CA GLY A 1057 15.80 -34.28 -67.90
C GLY A 1057 15.83 -32.86 -67.27
N GLU A 1058 16.84 -32.02 -67.52
CA GLU A 1058 16.99 -31.00 -68.61
C GLU A 1058 15.90 -29.91 -68.64
N GLY A 1059 16.17 -28.60 -68.84
CA GLY A 1059 17.35 -27.89 -69.31
C GLY A 1059 17.02 -26.38 -69.54
N ASP A 1060 18.07 -25.64 -69.89
CA ASP A 1060 18.33 -24.20 -69.76
C ASP A 1060 17.81 -23.26 -70.88
N THR A 1061 17.96 -21.93 -70.65
CA THR A 1061 18.35 -20.83 -71.59
C THR A 1061 17.36 -19.81 -72.26
N PRO A 1062 17.83 -18.55 -72.54
CA PRO A 1062 17.08 -17.31 -72.88
C PRO A 1062 17.11 -17.01 -74.42
N PRO A 1063 16.72 -15.84 -75.04
CA PRO A 1063 17.29 -14.46 -74.86
C PRO A 1063 16.38 -13.22 -75.21
N GLY A 1064 16.84 -12.00 -74.84
CA GLY A 1064 16.99 -10.78 -75.69
C GLY A 1064 15.81 -9.99 -76.34
N GLU A 1065 15.94 -8.65 -76.23
CA GLU A 1065 15.61 -7.54 -77.17
C GLU A 1065 14.22 -6.83 -77.20
N GLY A 1066 14.30 -5.48 -77.32
CA GLY A 1066 13.36 -4.58 -78.00
C GLY A 1066 12.55 -3.64 -77.10
N ASP A 1067 12.92 -2.34 -76.97
CA ASP A 1067 12.37 -1.19 -77.74
C ASP A 1067 10.99 -0.74 -77.19
N ALA A 1068 10.60 0.54 -76.98
CA ALA A 1068 11.11 1.85 -77.35
C ALA A 1068 10.32 2.97 -76.61
N GLU A 1069 10.91 4.18 -76.60
CA GLU A 1069 10.28 5.51 -76.77
C GLU A 1069 9.24 6.03 -75.74
N GLU A 1070 9.58 7.09 -74.98
CA GLU A 1070 9.47 8.54 -75.30
C GLU A 1070 8.03 9.08 -75.15
N GLU A 1071 7.83 9.92 -74.12
CA GLU A 1071 7.61 11.38 -74.23
C GLU A 1071 6.14 11.79 -74.45
N GLY A 1072 5.70 12.78 -73.67
CA GLY A 1072 4.36 13.34 -73.79
C GLY A 1072 4.07 14.49 -72.83
N ASN A 1073 5.04 15.36 -72.64
CA ASN A 1073 4.92 16.67 -72.00
C ASN A 1073 3.93 17.56 -72.78
N THR A 1074 3.09 18.40 -72.15
CA THR A 1074 2.82 19.79 -72.61
C THR A 1074 1.87 20.62 -71.71
N PRO A 1075 2.22 21.90 -71.41
CA PRO A 1075 1.35 23.01 -70.95
C PRO A 1075 0.80 23.80 -72.18
N PRO A 1076 0.23 25.05 -72.16
CA PRO A 1076 0.10 26.08 -71.11
C PRO A 1076 -1.23 26.91 -71.06
N SER A 1077 -1.30 27.79 -70.05
CA SER A 1077 -1.87 29.17 -69.96
C SER A 1077 -3.24 29.61 -70.53
N GLU A 1078 -3.90 30.45 -69.72
CA GLU A 1078 -4.68 31.69 -70.00
C GLU A 1078 -6.02 31.67 -69.22
N GLY A 1079 -6.45 32.69 -68.48
CA GLY A 1079 -5.91 34.03 -68.23
C GLY A 1079 -6.79 34.77 -67.20
N ASP A 1080 -6.24 35.90 -66.71
CA ASP A 1080 -6.89 37.20 -66.41
C ASP A 1080 -8.15 37.24 -65.53
N ALA A 1081 -8.35 38.17 -64.58
CA ALA A 1081 -7.66 39.40 -64.20
C ALA A 1081 -8.33 39.97 -62.92
N GLU A 1082 -7.57 40.77 -62.17
CA GLU A 1082 -7.98 41.92 -61.33
C GLU A 1082 -8.93 41.69 -60.13
N GLY A 1083 -8.69 42.22 -58.93
CA GLY A 1083 -7.68 43.17 -58.46
C GLY A 1083 -7.91 43.54 -56.98
N GLU A 1084 -6.83 44.01 -56.35
CA GLU A 1084 -6.70 45.05 -55.29
C GLU A 1084 -7.72 45.07 -54.13
N GLY A 1085 -7.37 45.17 -52.85
CA GLY A 1085 -6.26 45.88 -52.21
C GLY A 1085 -6.81 46.52 -50.91
N ASP A 1086 -5.90 46.89 -50.02
CA ASP A 1086 -6.06 47.71 -48.80
C ASP A 1086 -6.50 47.08 -47.47
N THR A 1087 -5.53 47.12 -46.54
CA THR A 1087 -5.63 47.01 -45.08
C THR A 1087 -6.06 48.36 -44.44
N PRO A 1088 -6.14 48.45 -43.09
CA PRO A 1088 -7.29 48.71 -42.18
C PRO A 1088 -7.46 50.25 -41.92
N PRO A 1089 -8.23 50.82 -40.95
CA PRO A 1089 -8.74 50.29 -39.66
C PRO A 1089 -10.14 50.82 -39.22
N GLY A 1090 -10.61 50.43 -38.02
CA GLY A 1090 -11.64 51.22 -37.33
C GLY A 1090 -12.54 50.51 -36.33
N GLU A 1091 -12.58 51.09 -35.13
CA GLU A 1091 -13.47 50.88 -33.98
C GLU A 1091 -14.98 50.81 -34.30
N GLY A 1092 -15.77 50.16 -33.43
CA GLY A 1092 -17.23 50.28 -33.47
C GLY A 1092 -18.02 49.43 -32.46
N VAL A 1093 -18.35 50.06 -31.33
CA VAL A 1093 -19.17 49.61 -30.19
C VAL A 1093 -20.63 49.30 -30.55
N VAL A 1094 -21.27 48.37 -29.82
CA VAL A 1094 -22.74 48.24 -29.70
C VAL A 1094 -23.20 48.73 -28.32
N VAL A 1095 -24.28 49.52 -28.31
CA VAL A 1095 -24.91 50.18 -27.15
C VAL A 1095 -26.29 49.55 -26.92
N ASP A 1096 -26.81 49.60 -25.69
CA ASP A 1096 -28.13 49.07 -25.31
C ASP A 1096 -29.29 50.09 -25.43
N GLU A 1097 -30.50 49.56 -25.56
CA GLU A 1097 -31.72 50.30 -25.84
C GLU A 1097 -32.42 50.82 -24.57
N SER A 1098 -31.81 51.80 -23.90
CA SER A 1098 -32.60 52.75 -23.08
C SER A 1098 -32.26 54.23 -23.29
N GLY A 1099 -31.37 54.54 -24.25
CA GLY A 1099 -31.42 55.74 -25.09
C GLY A 1099 -31.69 57.09 -24.41
N ASN A 1100 -30.74 57.64 -23.65
CA ASN A 1100 -30.67 59.08 -23.37
C ASN A 1100 -29.22 59.61 -23.20
N ALA A 1101 -29.03 60.89 -23.54
CA ALA A 1101 -27.77 61.50 -24.03
C ALA A 1101 -27.01 62.44 -23.05
N LEU A 1102 -25.65 62.46 -23.18
CA LEU A 1102 -24.56 63.51 -23.10
C LEU A 1102 -24.73 64.82 -22.24
N PRO A 1103 -23.67 65.63 -21.89
CA PRO A 1103 -22.20 65.58 -22.14
C PRO A 1103 -21.28 66.00 -20.94
N GLY A 1104 -19.94 66.04 -21.14
CA GLY A 1104 -19.10 67.12 -20.58
C GLY A 1104 -17.74 66.76 -19.94
N THR A 1105 -16.67 66.98 -20.69
CA THR A 1105 -15.21 66.87 -20.41
C THR A 1105 -14.68 67.65 -19.19
N ALA A 1106 -13.64 67.10 -18.50
CA ALA A 1106 -12.26 67.62 -18.40
C ALA A 1106 -11.53 67.29 -17.06
N THR A 1107 -10.56 66.38 -17.17
CA THR A 1107 -9.22 66.30 -16.54
C THR A 1107 -8.89 67.10 -15.26
N SER A 1108 -8.24 66.40 -14.32
CA SER A 1108 -7.22 66.96 -13.42
C SER A 1108 -6.15 65.92 -13.09
N ASN A 1109 -5.02 66.01 -13.79
CA ASN A 1109 -3.77 65.28 -13.59
C ASN A 1109 -3.00 65.70 -12.32
N PHE A 1110 -3.70 65.99 -11.22
CA PHE A 1110 -3.08 66.51 -9.99
C PHE A 1110 -3.04 65.49 -8.84
N ASN A 1111 -3.84 64.41 -8.90
CA ASN A 1111 -3.87 63.38 -7.85
C ASN A 1111 -2.91 62.20 -8.10
N ILE A 1112 -2.51 61.97 -9.36
CA ILE A 1112 -1.62 60.84 -9.73
C ILE A 1112 -0.14 61.17 -9.44
N MET A 1113 0.30 62.43 -9.52
CA MET A 1113 1.66 62.82 -9.13
C MET A 1113 1.86 62.94 -7.60
N LEU A 1114 0.80 63.07 -6.81
CA LEU A 1114 0.92 63.20 -5.36
C LEU A 1114 1.14 61.83 -4.66
N VAL A 1115 0.55 60.76 -5.21
CA VAL A 1115 0.69 59.39 -4.70
C VAL A 1115 2.02 58.77 -5.16
N ALA A 1116 2.44 59.03 -6.41
CA ALA A 1116 3.74 58.58 -6.91
C ALA A 1116 4.93 59.26 -6.20
N GLY A 1117 4.78 60.52 -5.75
CA GLY A 1117 5.83 61.24 -5.01
C GLY A 1117 6.02 60.81 -3.55
N LEU A 1118 4.97 60.26 -2.91
CA LEU A 1118 5.03 59.78 -1.52
C LEU A 1118 5.65 58.38 -1.42
N LEU A 1119 5.43 57.51 -2.42
CA LEU A 1119 6.01 56.17 -2.48
C LEU A 1119 7.53 56.19 -2.80
N LEU A 1120 7.99 57.15 -3.61
CA LEU A 1120 9.43 57.30 -3.91
C LEU A 1120 10.27 57.87 -2.75
N LEU A 1121 9.67 58.60 -1.80
CA LEU A 1121 10.38 59.13 -0.62
C LEU A 1121 10.53 58.11 0.52
N CYS A 1122 9.63 57.13 0.60
CA CYS A 1122 9.76 56.01 1.55
C CYS A 1122 10.73 54.93 1.05
N GLY A 1123 10.75 54.64 -0.26
CA GLY A 1123 11.68 53.65 -0.84
C GLY A 1123 13.16 54.04 -0.78
N GLY A 1124 13.48 55.35 -0.81
CA GLY A 1124 14.87 55.84 -0.76
C GLY A 1124 15.56 55.78 0.60
N SER A 1125 14.82 55.54 1.69
CA SER A 1125 15.36 55.57 3.06
C SER A 1125 15.68 54.18 3.65
N MET A 1126 15.08 53.09 3.12
CA MET A 1126 15.42 51.72 3.53
C MET A 1126 16.71 51.21 2.86
N ILE A 1127 16.94 51.57 1.59
CA ILE A 1127 18.10 51.09 0.80
C ILE A 1127 19.46 51.63 1.31
N VAL A 1128 19.48 52.69 2.12
CA VAL A 1128 20.73 53.26 2.70
C VAL A 1128 21.02 52.75 4.12
N ILE A 1129 20.06 52.13 4.81
CA ILE A 1129 20.26 51.57 6.16
C ILE A 1129 20.70 50.10 6.08
N GLU A 1130 20.26 49.36 5.07
CA GLU A 1130 20.61 47.93 4.90
C GLU A 1130 22.06 47.73 4.40
N ARG A 1131 22.59 48.67 3.59
CA ARG A 1131 23.94 48.58 3.03
C ARG A 1131 25.08 48.91 4.01
N LYS A 1132 24.78 49.23 5.28
CA LYS A 1132 25.77 49.55 6.32
C LYS A 1132 25.87 48.52 7.46
N ARG A 1133 25.11 47.43 7.40
CA ARG A 1133 25.19 46.33 8.39
C ARG A 1133 26.03 45.12 7.95
N ARG A 1134 26.45 45.02 6.69
CA ARG A 1134 27.31 43.92 6.17
C ARG A 1134 28.82 44.21 6.10
N VAL A 1135 29.31 45.28 6.73
CA VAL A 1135 30.75 45.47 7.01
C VAL A 1135 30.90 46.02 8.43
N LEU A 1136 30.79 45.14 9.42
CA LEU A 1136 31.46 45.20 10.72
C LEU A 1136 31.35 43.86 11.42
#